data_AF-A0A9W7E887-F1
#
_entry.id   AF-A0A9W7E887-F1
#
_cell.length_a   1.000
_cell.length_b   1.000
_cell.length_c   1.000
_cell.angle_alpha   90.00
_cell.angle_beta   90.00
_cell.angle_gamma   90.00
#
_symmetry.space_group_name_H-M   'P 1'
#
loop_
_entity.id
_entity.type
_entity.pdbx_description
1 polymer ?
#
loop_
_entity_poly.entity_id
_entity_poly.type
_entity_poly.pdbx_seq_one_letter_code
_entity_poly.pdbx_strand_id
1 'polypeptide(L)'
;MPKILLLHGNQQTHDVFYNRIKPLTKKLKKLGYTFSASSNATNGPIIHPLKEGDDTETFGWFNRSLEQLPNVLRNLANDFEEHKYEGIIAFSQGSLLAHYLAHDPRFHPYLKWMVLASAPCPSANAPSTPKLSPNALPPNLPSLHVIGSSDAVVPPSSSNTLSKSYSSPAYHNHPGGHHIPMRSSDLQVYLSFVSSLSSPPSSSKGDFWEEQNDELSVLSEIYQDDYALTSPPDSSPITLKIRLFDYSSTPIYLNITFPPTYPETSSPQISLSHTLSLLDFSVSQERLILKVCRSTARCNSGSCCVMQIIETAREWYSDGGFDNSVISSSDEEISEESEEEKELKLKNAEDEGLIISSKHIYTPSLHPLKGGSKKLIIGLIGKPSSGKSTFFNACTSFSRQEGGSEGAKMGDIPFTTITPNSGLSYISLTDFNFKCGSEYGTCKNGGRLIPVYVKDVAGLVPGAWKGRGKGNKFLDDLCEAEVLVLVDDCSGKSDVEGNINEERVGEGLGDVGWIRREMVMWLEGNVWAKFEGVRRLGRERLERLFTGYRQQNSMIERVLDALEAEGHNVDDFVKWTRVDVRRLVSCFLGFRFPTVLACNKIDKADEGVLEGILERLPAHGIREGVGVCALSECEIVRKAIDGKDTSDLEITENVWKTLSKAVSLSSTVFVYPVIDLNTCMSLPSMVKNVEGGGGSTSATAISENHKKSLAARGGRPPEAGMLQICVCMKEGSTVSDVYDHLKNIKAISGMFVRAEGMSNVGDKSRQLKKEELVNSSNRIMRIMTNKNRAHDSGEDRGGGVATKSSGTSKNASKYFR
;
A
#
# COMPACT_ATOMS: atom_id res chain seq x y z
N MET A 1 39.53 22.44 13.32
CA MET A 1 39.87 21.68 14.55
C MET A 1 38.57 21.43 15.31
N PRO A 2 38.38 20.22 15.86
CA PRO A 2 37.16 19.87 16.57
C PRO A 2 36.97 20.80 17.78
N LYS A 3 35.81 21.46 17.86
CA LYS A 3 35.49 22.42 18.94
C LYS A 3 34.70 21.72 20.05
N ILE A 4 34.97 22.09 21.30
CA ILE A 4 34.23 21.64 22.48
C ILE A 4 33.47 22.82 23.09
N LEU A 5 32.18 22.64 23.33
CA LEU A 5 31.34 23.59 24.06
C LEU A 5 31.43 23.33 25.56
N LEU A 6 31.57 24.41 26.34
CA LEU A 6 31.68 24.36 27.80
C LEU A 6 30.45 25.01 28.44
N LEU A 7 29.73 24.25 29.26
CA LEU A 7 28.52 24.74 29.95
C LEU A 7 28.70 24.68 31.47
N HIS A 8 28.78 25.86 32.09
CA HIS A 8 29.03 26.01 33.52
C HIS A 8 27.80 25.70 34.39
N GLY A 9 27.99 25.52 35.70
CA GLY A 9 26.89 25.36 36.67
C GLY A 9 26.29 26.70 37.11
N ASN A 10 25.24 26.66 37.95
CA ASN A 10 24.63 27.87 38.50
C ASN A 10 25.62 28.66 39.38
N GLN A 11 25.49 29.99 39.41
CA GLN A 11 26.39 30.92 40.12
C GLN A 11 27.86 30.78 39.69
N GLN A 12 28.13 30.66 38.38
CA GLN A 12 29.48 30.61 37.82
C GLN A 12 29.56 31.46 36.55
N THR A 13 30.79 31.76 36.12
CA THR A 13 31.08 32.32 34.79
C THR A 13 31.77 31.25 33.95
N HIS A 14 31.74 31.42 32.63
CA HIS A 14 32.52 30.62 31.69
C HIS A 14 34.00 30.56 32.10
N ASP A 15 34.60 31.70 32.46
CA ASP A 15 36.03 31.76 32.78
C ASP A 15 36.37 31.06 34.10
N VAL A 16 35.51 31.16 35.11
CA VAL A 16 35.66 30.41 36.37
C VAL A 16 35.57 28.91 36.09
N PHE A 17 34.60 28.49 35.28
CA PHE A 17 34.44 27.09 34.91
C PHE A 17 35.63 26.57 34.10
N TYR A 18 36.04 27.29 33.05
CA TYR A 18 37.19 26.98 32.21
C TYR A 18 38.48 26.87 33.03
N ASN A 19 38.69 27.76 34.00
CA ASN A 19 39.85 27.71 34.89
C ASN A 19 39.83 26.49 35.83
N ARG A 20 38.66 26.07 36.32
CA ARG A 20 38.53 24.85 37.13
C ARG A 20 38.86 23.59 36.34
N ILE A 21 38.44 23.52 35.08
CA ILE A 21 38.71 22.36 34.20
C ILE A 21 40.00 22.51 33.37
N LYS A 22 40.82 23.53 33.63
CA LYS A 22 42.04 23.87 32.88
C LYS A 22 43.03 22.71 32.73
N PRO A 23 43.24 21.82 33.73
CA PRO A 23 44.08 20.64 33.55
C PRO A 23 43.57 19.72 32.44
N LEU A 24 42.24 19.51 32.36
CA LEU A 24 41.60 18.71 31.33
C LEU A 24 41.68 19.39 29.96
N THR A 25 41.34 20.68 29.87
CA THR A 25 41.39 21.41 28.59
C THR A 25 42.80 21.46 28.01
N LYS A 26 43.85 21.61 28.83
CA LYS A 26 45.25 21.50 28.38
C LYS A 26 45.57 20.15 27.74
N LYS A 27 45.07 19.04 28.28
CA LYS A 27 45.31 17.71 27.72
C LYS A 27 44.50 17.49 26.43
N LEU A 28 43.25 17.92 26.38
CA LEU A 28 42.40 17.84 25.19
C LEU A 28 42.92 18.74 24.04
N LYS A 29 43.51 19.91 24.34
CA LYS A 29 44.22 20.73 23.33
C LYS A 29 45.36 19.98 22.67
N LYS A 30 46.09 19.13 23.42
CA LYS A 30 47.14 18.27 22.85
C LYS A 30 46.58 17.17 21.93
N LEU A 31 45.31 16.78 22.12
CA LEU A 31 44.59 15.88 21.24
C LEU A 31 43.93 16.61 20.04
N GLY A 32 44.21 17.91 19.84
CA GLY A 32 43.74 18.69 18.69
C GLY A 32 42.40 19.39 18.89
N TYR A 33 41.80 19.36 20.09
CA TYR A 33 40.55 20.04 20.37
C TYR A 33 40.74 21.53 20.70
N THR A 34 39.81 22.36 20.23
CA THR A 34 39.69 23.77 20.59
C THR A 34 38.44 24.00 21.43
N PHE A 35 38.38 25.12 22.15
CA PHE A 35 37.30 25.44 23.08
C PHE A 35 36.68 26.78 22.67
N SER A 36 35.38 26.96 22.89
CA SER A 36 34.70 28.24 22.64
C SER A 36 35.38 29.39 23.38
N ALA A 37 35.45 30.56 22.74
CA ALA A 37 35.84 31.79 23.41
C ALA A 37 34.71 32.25 24.34
N SER A 38 35.04 33.00 25.40
CA SER A 38 34.07 33.65 26.27
C SER A 38 33.24 34.65 25.44
N SER A 39 32.05 34.23 25.01
CA SER A 39 31.04 35.07 24.34
C SER A 39 29.84 35.25 25.28
N ASN A 40 28.97 36.23 25.01
CA ASN A 40 27.71 36.38 25.74
C ASN A 40 26.81 35.14 25.64
N ALA A 41 27.05 34.23 24.69
CA ALA A 41 26.35 32.95 24.58
C ALA A 41 26.89 31.88 25.55
N THR A 42 28.12 32.04 26.06
CA THR A 42 28.77 31.08 26.97
C THR A 42 28.55 31.36 28.46
N ASN A 43 27.94 32.51 28.79
CA ASN A 43 27.41 32.82 30.12
C ASN A 43 25.88 32.77 30.08
N GLY A 44 25.25 32.24 31.13
CA GLY A 44 23.79 32.22 31.23
C GLY A 44 23.17 33.62 31.39
N PRO A 45 21.90 33.84 31.01
CA PRO A 45 21.28 35.16 31.00
C PRO A 45 20.91 35.70 32.40
N ILE A 46 20.95 34.87 33.44
CA ILE A 46 20.59 35.28 34.81
C ILE A 46 21.83 35.77 35.52
N ILE A 47 21.89 37.05 35.85
CA ILE A 47 22.89 37.62 36.74
C ILE A 47 22.43 37.41 38.19
N HIS A 48 23.25 36.77 39.00
CA HIS A 48 22.99 36.62 40.43
C HIS A 48 23.56 37.82 41.21
N PRO A 49 22.90 38.24 42.31
CA PRO A 49 23.42 39.29 43.17
C PRO A 49 24.83 38.95 43.67
N LEU A 50 25.71 39.95 43.73
CA LEU A 50 27.03 39.83 44.34
C LEU A 50 26.88 39.42 45.81
N LYS A 51 27.65 38.41 46.23
CA LYS A 51 27.76 38.06 47.65
C LYS A 51 28.67 39.07 48.34
N GLU A 52 28.43 39.34 49.63
CA GLU A 52 29.27 40.24 50.42
C GLU A 52 30.74 39.81 50.33
N GLY A 53 31.58 40.64 49.68
CA GLY A 53 33.02 40.40 49.48
C GLY A 53 33.45 39.83 48.13
N ASP A 54 32.53 39.59 47.18
CA ASP A 54 32.84 39.20 45.80
C ASP A 54 32.75 40.39 44.84
N ASP A 55 33.78 40.59 44.00
CA ASP A 55 33.85 41.67 43.00
C ASP A 55 33.35 41.23 41.60
N THR A 56 32.95 39.97 41.42
CA THR A 56 32.59 39.41 40.12
C THR A 56 31.17 38.87 40.07
N GLU A 57 30.39 39.36 39.11
CA GLU A 57 29.06 38.86 38.81
C GLU A 57 29.11 37.38 38.42
N THR A 58 28.10 36.61 38.86
CA THR A 58 27.97 35.19 38.54
C THR A 58 26.68 34.92 37.82
N PHE A 59 26.68 33.90 36.95
CA PHE A 59 25.58 33.66 36.02
C PHE A 59 24.87 32.33 36.29
N GLY A 60 23.62 32.27 35.88
CA GLY A 60 22.81 31.06 35.80
C GLY A 60 22.10 30.96 34.46
N TRP A 61 21.82 29.73 34.03
CA TRP A 61 21.15 29.47 32.75
C TRP A 61 19.63 29.63 32.85
N PHE A 62 19.06 29.25 33.98
CA PHE A 62 17.62 29.31 34.22
C PHE A 62 17.33 29.38 35.72
N ASN A 63 16.15 29.88 36.08
CA ASN A 63 15.66 29.90 37.46
C ASN A 63 14.90 28.59 37.77
N ARG A 64 14.39 28.43 38.99
CA ARG A 64 13.60 27.24 39.37
C ARG A 64 12.30 27.10 38.58
N SER A 65 11.73 28.20 38.06
CA SER A 65 10.52 28.15 37.24
C SER A 65 10.78 27.81 35.77
N LEU A 66 12.05 27.72 35.34
CA LEU A 66 12.47 27.31 33.99
C LEU A 66 11.91 28.16 32.83
N GLU A 67 11.28 29.31 33.12
CA GLU A 67 10.64 30.17 32.11
C GLU A 67 11.61 30.65 31.02
N GLN A 68 12.88 30.84 31.35
CA GLN A 68 13.90 31.34 30.45
C GLN A 68 14.58 30.24 29.63
N LEU A 69 14.38 28.97 30.01
CA LEU A 69 15.04 27.82 29.40
C LEU A 69 14.82 27.73 27.89
N PRO A 70 13.62 27.97 27.31
CA PRO A 70 13.43 27.95 25.86
C PRO A 70 14.26 29.01 25.12
N ASN A 71 14.37 30.22 25.67
CA ASN A 71 15.16 31.31 25.07
C ASN A 71 16.66 31.02 25.15
N VAL A 72 17.11 30.45 26.27
CA VAL A 72 18.50 30.02 26.47
C VAL A 72 18.88 28.92 25.48
N LEU A 73 18.01 27.91 25.32
CA LEU A 73 18.20 26.84 24.36
C LEU A 73 18.26 27.36 22.92
N ARG A 74 17.41 28.32 22.56
CA ARG A 74 17.44 28.95 21.23
C ARG A 74 18.77 29.65 20.95
N ASN A 75 19.27 30.44 21.90
CA ASN A 75 20.52 31.18 21.74
C ASN A 75 21.73 30.23 21.62
N LEU A 76 21.80 29.22 22.48
CA LEU A 76 22.86 28.22 22.43
C LEU A 76 22.78 27.34 21.18
N ALA A 77 21.57 27.07 20.69
CA ALA A 77 21.41 26.34 19.44
C ALA A 77 22.02 27.07 18.24
N ASN A 78 21.79 28.38 18.15
CA ASN A 78 22.35 29.21 17.09
C ASN A 78 23.89 29.26 17.19
N ASP A 79 24.43 29.41 18.40
CA ASP A 79 25.88 29.37 18.66
C ASP A 79 26.48 27.99 18.29
N PHE A 80 25.77 26.90 18.60
CA PHE A 80 26.17 25.54 18.24
C PHE A 80 26.19 25.33 16.73
N GLU A 81 25.18 25.81 16.02
CA GLU A 81 25.07 25.70 14.56
C GLU A 81 26.18 26.49 13.83
N GLU A 82 26.53 27.68 14.35
CA GLU A 82 27.64 28.49 13.84
C GLU A 82 28.99 27.79 14.06
N HIS A 83 29.21 27.22 15.24
CA HIS A 83 30.52 26.72 15.65
C HIS A 83 30.73 25.22 15.38
N LYS A 84 29.65 24.45 15.16
CA LYS A 84 29.62 23.00 14.89
C LYS A 84 30.47 22.21 15.89
N TYR A 85 30.11 22.29 17.17
CA TYR A 85 30.86 21.61 18.23
C TYR A 85 30.78 20.08 18.10
N GLU A 86 31.92 19.41 18.29
CA GLU A 86 31.99 17.94 18.26
C GLU A 86 31.80 17.30 19.64
N GLY A 87 31.99 18.07 20.71
CA GLY A 87 31.84 17.59 22.07
C GLY A 87 31.29 18.65 23.01
N ILE A 88 30.60 18.21 24.06
CA ILE A 88 30.13 19.07 25.14
C ILE A 88 30.74 18.60 26.46
N ILE A 89 31.28 19.52 27.26
CA ILE A 89 31.62 19.29 28.66
C ILE A 89 30.78 20.22 29.51
N ALA A 90 29.97 19.64 30.38
CA ALA A 90 28.98 20.37 31.15
C ALA A 90 28.97 20.00 32.63
N PHE A 91 28.54 20.96 33.45
CA PHE A 91 28.45 20.81 34.90
C PHE A 91 27.10 21.28 35.46
N SER A 92 26.50 20.49 36.36
CA SER A 92 25.33 20.89 37.15
C SER A 92 24.19 21.39 36.27
N GLN A 93 23.77 22.65 36.42
CA GLN A 93 22.78 23.29 35.56
C GLN A 93 23.12 23.21 34.07
N GLY A 94 24.40 23.38 33.71
CA GLY A 94 24.89 23.22 32.36
C GLY A 94 24.77 21.79 31.84
N SER A 95 24.85 20.76 32.69
CA SER A 95 24.66 19.36 32.28
C SER A 95 23.22 19.06 31.89
N LEU A 96 22.26 19.66 32.59
CA LEU A 96 20.85 19.59 32.20
C LEU A 96 20.61 20.32 30.88
N LEU A 97 21.23 21.49 30.71
CA LEU A 97 21.16 22.25 29.47
C LEU A 97 21.77 21.48 28.28
N ALA A 98 22.91 20.84 28.48
CA ALA A 98 23.56 19.97 27.50
C ALA A 98 22.66 18.79 27.11
N HIS A 99 21.96 18.20 28.09
CA HIS A 99 21.00 17.13 27.83
C HIS A 99 19.83 17.62 26.95
N TYR A 100 19.28 18.80 27.24
CA TYR A 100 18.25 19.42 26.37
C TYR A 100 18.78 19.72 24.97
N LEU A 101 19.99 20.27 24.84
CA LEU A 101 20.61 20.54 23.54
C LEU A 101 20.83 19.26 22.74
N ALA A 102 21.23 18.15 23.37
CA ALA A 102 21.44 16.88 22.68
C ALA A 102 20.16 16.29 22.08
N HIS A 103 18.97 16.73 22.50
CA HIS A 103 17.69 16.33 21.91
C HIS A 103 17.35 17.15 20.65
N ASP A 104 18.11 18.20 20.33
CA ASP A 104 17.91 18.99 19.12
C ASP A 104 18.60 18.29 17.92
N PRO A 105 17.84 17.83 16.91
CA PRO A 105 18.39 17.08 15.78
C PRO A 105 19.39 17.86 14.93
N ARG A 106 19.39 19.20 15.00
CA ARG A 106 20.32 20.05 14.24
C ARG A 106 21.78 19.77 14.61
N PHE A 107 22.04 19.27 15.82
CA PHE A 107 23.40 19.04 16.30
C PHE A 107 23.86 17.61 16.06
N HIS A 108 22.97 16.65 15.79
CA HIS A 108 23.29 15.23 15.65
C HIS A 108 24.39 14.94 14.61
N PRO A 109 24.47 15.65 13.46
CA PRO A 109 25.55 15.43 12.49
C PRO A 109 26.93 15.85 12.98
N TYR A 110 27.01 16.69 14.02
CA TYR A 110 28.24 17.31 14.50
C TYR A 110 28.63 16.83 15.90
N LEU A 111 27.67 16.65 16.80
CA LEU A 111 27.87 16.25 18.19
C LEU A 111 28.23 14.77 18.27
N LYS A 112 29.51 14.49 18.55
CA LYS A 112 30.05 13.13 18.60
C LYS A 112 30.15 12.55 20.00
N TRP A 113 30.17 13.38 21.06
CA TRP A 113 30.26 12.90 22.43
C TRP A 113 29.91 13.96 23.48
N MET A 114 29.63 13.51 24.72
CA MET A 114 29.34 14.40 25.84
C MET A 114 30.00 13.94 27.14
N VAL A 115 30.35 14.90 28.00
CA VAL A 115 30.72 14.67 29.41
C VAL A 115 29.77 15.48 30.29
N LEU A 116 28.98 14.79 31.11
CA LEU A 116 27.95 15.36 31.96
C LEU A 116 28.32 15.14 33.43
N ALA A 117 28.73 16.20 34.12
CA ALA A 117 29.10 16.13 35.53
C ALA A 117 28.01 16.69 36.45
N SER A 118 27.72 15.99 37.55
CA SER A 118 26.66 16.32 38.52
C SER A 118 25.35 16.68 37.81
N ALA A 119 24.91 15.84 36.87
CA ALA A 119 23.80 16.15 35.98
C ALA A 119 22.44 15.89 36.65
N PRO A 120 21.56 16.90 36.82
CA PRO A 120 20.24 16.69 37.38
C PRO A 120 19.30 16.08 36.34
N CYS A 121 18.42 15.19 36.78
CA CYS A 121 17.35 14.63 35.96
C CYS A 121 16.17 15.64 35.87
N PRO A 122 15.67 15.95 34.66
CA PRO A 122 14.49 16.80 34.52
C PRO A 122 13.25 16.16 35.18
N SER A 123 12.46 16.97 35.89
CA SER A 123 11.21 16.51 36.52
C SER A 123 10.10 16.41 35.48
N ALA A 124 9.41 15.25 35.43
CA ALA A 124 8.31 14.98 34.50
C ALA A 124 7.05 15.84 34.76
N ASN A 125 6.94 16.47 35.94
CA ASN A 125 5.71 17.14 36.42
C ASN A 125 5.84 18.68 36.52
N ALA A 126 6.91 19.29 36.01
CA ALA A 126 7.04 20.74 36.02
C ALA A 126 6.32 21.35 34.79
N PRO A 127 5.38 22.29 34.96
CA PRO A 127 4.54 22.81 33.87
C PRO A 127 5.31 23.56 32.77
N SER A 128 6.54 23.99 33.07
CA SER A 128 7.42 24.78 32.21
C SER A 128 8.65 24.01 31.70
N THR A 129 8.80 22.71 31.99
CA THR A 129 9.88 21.91 31.37
C THR A 129 9.53 21.59 29.91
N PRO A 130 10.45 21.82 28.95
CA PRO A 130 10.29 21.28 27.61
C PRO A 130 10.11 19.76 27.70
N LYS A 131 8.99 19.25 27.18
CA LYS A 131 8.69 17.81 27.20
C LYS A 131 9.67 17.10 26.26
N LEU A 132 10.72 16.50 26.83
CA LEU A 132 11.71 15.73 26.09
C LEU A 132 11.07 14.45 25.52
N SER A 133 11.22 14.23 24.22
CA SER A 133 10.85 12.97 23.59
C SER A 133 11.86 11.89 24.01
N PRO A 134 11.43 10.74 24.57
CA PRO A 134 12.33 9.69 25.05
C PRO A 134 13.29 9.13 23.99
N ASN A 135 13.00 9.37 22.70
CA ASN A 135 13.73 8.82 21.55
C ASN A 135 14.35 9.92 20.68
N ALA A 136 14.66 11.10 21.22
CA ALA A 136 15.25 12.21 20.46
C ALA A 136 16.76 12.41 20.67
N LEU A 137 17.40 11.63 21.56
CA LEU A 137 18.86 11.57 21.62
C LEU A 137 19.41 10.81 20.39
N PRO A 138 20.59 11.21 19.85
CA PRO A 138 21.20 10.46 18.76
C PRO A 138 21.46 9.02 19.20
N PRO A 139 21.09 8.03 18.38
CA PRO A 139 21.35 6.65 18.70
C PRO A 139 22.86 6.42 18.81
N ASN A 140 23.28 5.81 19.92
CA ASN A 140 24.68 5.56 20.27
C ASN A 140 25.53 6.81 20.57
N LEU A 141 24.95 7.97 20.89
CA LEU A 141 25.73 9.13 21.36
C LEU A 141 26.57 8.75 22.60
N PRO A 142 27.90 8.67 22.49
CA PRO A 142 28.78 8.35 23.61
C PRO A 142 28.69 9.45 24.66
N SER A 143 28.36 9.07 25.89
CA SER A 143 28.22 9.98 27.02
C SER A 143 28.99 9.45 28.22
N LEU A 144 29.73 10.33 28.90
CA LEU A 144 30.40 10.04 30.16
C LEU A 144 29.70 10.81 31.28
N HIS A 145 29.11 10.07 32.22
CA HIS A 145 28.42 10.61 33.38
C HIS A 145 29.35 10.63 34.60
N VAL A 146 29.66 11.82 35.11
CA VAL A 146 30.52 12.01 36.28
C VAL A 146 29.67 12.27 37.50
N ILE A 147 29.77 11.39 38.50
CA ILE A 147 28.85 11.35 39.64
C ILE A 147 29.66 11.40 40.94
N GLY A 148 29.39 12.41 41.76
CA GLY A 148 29.98 12.56 43.08
C GLY A 148 29.16 11.83 44.13
N SER A 149 29.71 10.80 44.78
CA SER A 149 28.98 9.98 45.76
C SER A 149 28.47 10.77 46.97
N SER A 150 29.09 11.92 47.26
CA SER A 150 28.75 12.81 48.37
C SER A 150 28.08 14.12 47.92
N ASP A 151 27.55 14.17 46.69
CA ASP A 151 26.92 15.37 46.12
C ASP A 151 25.54 15.61 46.75
N ALA A 152 25.44 16.66 47.57
CA ALA A 152 24.20 17.08 48.23
C ALA A 152 23.35 18.05 47.38
N VAL A 153 23.90 18.61 46.30
CA VAL A 153 23.20 19.59 45.45
C VAL A 153 22.47 18.87 44.31
N VAL A 154 23.15 17.92 43.68
CA VAL A 154 22.55 16.99 42.70
C VAL A 154 22.77 15.57 43.23
N PRO A 155 21.76 14.95 43.85
CA PRO A 155 21.89 13.62 44.40
C PRO A 155 22.36 12.61 43.35
N PRO A 156 23.23 11.64 43.69
CA PRO A 156 23.70 10.62 42.76
C PRO A 156 22.57 9.87 42.04
N SER A 157 21.44 9.66 42.73
CA SER A 157 20.24 9.03 42.16
C SER A 157 19.67 9.82 40.97
N SER A 158 19.79 11.14 40.98
CA SER A 158 19.36 12.02 39.89
C SER A 158 20.22 11.81 38.64
N SER A 159 21.55 11.87 38.78
CA SER A 159 22.46 11.64 37.64
C SER A 159 22.38 10.23 37.10
N ASN A 160 22.19 9.23 37.96
CA ASN A 160 21.97 7.83 37.56
C ASN A 160 20.62 7.62 36.86
N THR A 161 19.61 8.43 37.16
CA THR A 161 18.31 8.34 36.46
C THR A 161 18.44 8.97 35.08
N LEU A 162 19.12 10.12 34.97
CA LEU A 162 19.37 10.78 33.69
C LEU A 162 20.18 9.88 32.74
N SER A 163 21.23 9.21 33.23
CA SER A 163 22.12 8.39 32.40
C SER A 163 21.40 7.23 31.69
N LYS A 164 20.30 6.73 32.27
CA LYS A 164 19.46 5.68 31.66
C LYS A 164 18.77 6.12 30.36
N SER A 165 18.76 7.43 30.08
CA SER A 165 18.23 7.96 28.82
C SER A 165 19.18 7.74 27.63
N TYR A 166 20.43 7.34 27.90
CA TYR A 166 21.46 7.10 26.87
C TYR A 166 21.62 5.60 26.62
N SER A 167 21.88 5.19 25.37
CA SER A 167 21.98 3.78 24.97
C SER A 167 23.16 3.04 25.61
N SER A 168 24.31 3.71 25.74
CA SER A 168 25.56 3.12 26.28
C SER A 168 26.36 4.14 27.11
N PRO A 169 25.85 4.59 28.28
CA PRO A 169 26.52 5.58 29.10
C PRO A 169 27.76 4.99 29.80
N ALA A 170 28.88 5.72 29.74
CA ALA A 170 30.05 5.47 30.56
C ALA A 170 29.91 6.20 31.91
N TYR A 171 30.52 5.65 32.96
CA TYR A 171 30.39 6.18 34.33
C TYR A 171 31.76 6.51 34.92
N HIS A 172 31.85 7.65 35.61
CA HIS A 172 32.97 8.01 36.47
C HIS A 172 32.46 8.44 37.84
N ASN A 173 32.55 7.54 38.82
CA ASN A 173 32.16 7.83 40.20
C ASN A 173 33.37 8.36 40.98
N HIS A 174 33.19 9.44 41.75
CA HIS A 174 34.24 9.98 42.63
C HIS A 174 33.69 10.26 44.04
N PRO A 175 34.51 10.18 45.10
CA PRO A 175 34.04 10.34 46.48
C PRO A 175 33.67 11.78 46.87
N GLY A 176 33.88 12.74 45.96
CA GLY A 176 33.68 14.17 46.20
C GLY A 176 32.21 14.60 46.22
N GLY A 177 31.97 15.86 46.62
CA GLY A 177 30.67 16.53 46.49
C GLY A 177 30.47 17.19 45.12
N HIS A 178 29.67 18.26 45.07
CA HIS A 178 29.24 18.94 43.83
C HIS A 178 30.37 19.68 43.05
N HIS A 179 31.21 18.95 42.32
CA HIS A 179 32.27 19.51 41.47
C HIS A 179 32.75 18.50 40.41
N ILE A 180 33.50 18.99 39.41
CA ILE A 180 34.22 18.11 38.47
C ILE A 180 35.58 17.72 39.05
N PRO A 181 35.88 16.42 39.23
CA PRO A 181 37.15 15.95 39.75
C PRO A 181 38.28 16.13 38.72
N MET A 182 39.47 16.54 39.16
CA MET A 182 40.61 16.92 38.29
C MET A 182 41.93 16.27 38.72
N ARG A 183 41.90 15.19 39.51
CA ARG A 183 43.12 14.47 39.90
C ARG A 183 43.69 13.74 38.68
N SER A 184 44.96 13.35 38.76
CA SER A 184 45.62 12.63 37.67
C SER A 184 44.87 11.37 37.24
N SER A 185 44.26 10.63 38.18
CA SER A 185 43.40 9.47 37.90
C SER A 185 42.15 9.84 37.11
N ASP A 186 41.48 10.92 37.49
CA ASP A 186 40.21 11.36 36.89
C ASP A 186 40.44 11.87 35.47
N LEU A 187 41.54 12.62 35.28
CA LEU A 187 42.00 13.05 33.97
C LEU A 187 42.28 11.89 33.01
N GLN A 188 42.72 10.73 33.50
CA GLN A 188 42.91 9.56 32.63
C GLN A 188 41.58 8.97 32.18
N VAL A 189 40.53 9.02 33.01
CA VAL A 189 39.19 8.54 32.63
C VAL A 189 38.58 9.42 31.53
N TYR A 190 38.71 10.75 31.64
CA TYR A 190 38.26 11.65 30.58
C TYR A 190 38.99 11.41 29.26
N LEU A 191 40.30 11.20 29.32
CA LEU A 191 41.11 10.97 28.13
C LEU A 191 40.88 9.60 27.52
N SER A 192 40.77 8.55 28.33
CA SER A 192 40.48 7.19 27.82
C SER A 192 39.12 7.16 27.14
N PHE A 193 38.12 7.84 27.70
CA PHE A 193 36.82 8.04 27.07
C PHE A 193 36.99 8.71 25.70
N VAL A 194 37.57 9.92 25.63
CA VAL A 194 37.70 10.66 24.36
C VAL A 194 38.58 9.93 23.33
N SER A 195 39.66 9.27 23.77
CA SER A 195 40.54 8.50 22.88
C SER A 195 39.90 7.23 22.34
N SER A 196 39.01 6.57 23.11
CA SER A 196 38.29 5.38 22.63
C SER A 196 37.43 5.68 21.39
N LEU A 197 36.96 6.92 21.26
CA LEU A 197 36.14 7.43 20.15
C LEU A 197 36.91 7.62 18.83
N SER A 198 38.25 7.61 18.86
CA SER A 198 39.12 7.85 17.70
C SER A 198 39.60 6.55 17.03
N SER A 199 39.22 5.39 17.58
CA SER A 199 39.52 4.08 16.99
C SER A 199 38.56 3.85 15.82
N PRO A 200 39.01 3.51 14.60
CA PRO A 200 38.09 3.14 13.55
C PRO A 200 37.29 1.92 14.02
N PRO A 201 35.95 1.90 13.85
CA PRO A 201 35.19 0.70 14.12
C PRO A 201 35.76 -0.40 13.22
N SER A 202 36.10 -1.54 13.81
CA SER A 202 36.45 -2.73 13.05
C SER A 202 35.35 -2.98 12.02
N SER A 203 35.72 -3.00 10.74
CA SER A 203 34.85 -3.35 9.62
C SER A 203 34.47 -4.83 9.71
N SER A 204 33.56 -5.16 10.62
CA SER A 204 32.73 -6.35 10.49
C SER A 204 31.50 -5.92 9.70
N LYS A 205 31.39 -6.38 8.46
CA LYS A 205 30.12 -6.31 7.72
C LYS A 205 29.06 -6.95 8.61
N GLY A 206 27.97 -6.22 8.88
CA GLY A 206 26.84 -6.79 9.61
C GLY A 206 26.21 -7.93 8.81
N ASP A 207 25.53 -8.85 9.48
CA ASP A 207 24.96 -10.06 8.86
C ASP A 207 24.00 -9.74 7.70
N PHE A 208 23.43 -8.52 7.66
CA PHE A 208 22.49 -8.05 6.64
C PHE A 208 23.02 -6.91 5.74
N TRP A 209 24.35 -6.80 5.62
CA TRP A 209 24.97 -5.70 4.86
C TRP A 209 24.60 -5.72 3.37
N GLU A 210 24.34 -6.89 2.78
CA GLU A 210 23.90 -7.01 1.38
C GLU A 210 22.47 -6.52 1.20
N GLU A 211 21.50 -6.96 2.02
CA GLU A 211 20.10 -6.49 1.90
C GLU A 211 19.97 -4.98 2.16
N GLN A 212 20.76 -4.46 3.09
CA GLN A 212 20.81 -3.01 3.36
C GLN A 212 21.33 -2.23 2.15
N ASN A 213 22.35 -2.73 1.44
CA ASN A 213 22.88 -2.06 0.25
C ASN A 213 21.96 -2.17 -0.97
N ASP A 214 21.21 -3.27 -1.11
CA ASP A 214 20.19 -3.41 -2.13
C ASP A 214 19.07 -2.37 -1.93
N GLU A 215 18.59 -2.20 -0.68
CA GLU A 215 17.60 -1.15 -0.36
C GLU A 215 18.17 0.26 -0.61
N LEU A 216 19.42 0.54 -0.24
CA LEU A 216 20.07 1.84 -0.52
C LEU A 216 20.20 2.14 -2.00
N SER A 217 20.53 1.13 -2.81
CA SER A 217 20.65 1.28 -4.26
C SER A 217 19.31 1.70 -4.86
N VAL A 218 18.22 1.04 -4.47
CA VAL A 218 16.86 1.39 -4.89
C VAL A 218 16.47 2.80 -4.43
N LEU A 219 16.74 3.16 -3.17
CA LEU A 219 16.41 4.49 -2.64
C LEU A 219 17.18 5.60 -3.37
N SER A 220 18.45 5.37 -3.68
CA SER A 220 19.27 6.36 -4.41
C SER A 220 18.77 6.60 -5.84
N GLU A 221 18.26 5.55 -6.51
CA GLU A 221 17.71 5.65 -7.87
C GLU A 221 16.36 6.37 -7.90
N ILE A 222 15.52 6.13 -6.88
CA ILE A 222 14.18 6.72 -6.77
C ILE A 222 14.24 8.20 -6.39
N TYR A 223 15.01 8.54 -5.35
CA TYR A 223 14.98 9.87 -4.76
C TYR A 223 16.07 10.82 -5.30
N GLN A 224 17.11 10.29 -5.97
CA GLN A 224 18.14 11.06 -6.68
C GLN A 224 18.65 12.26 -5.85
N ASP A 225 18.32 13.49 -6.27
CA ASP A 225 18.76 14.74 -5.64
C ASP A 225 18.23 14.94 -4.21
N ASP A 226 17.16 14.23 -3.81
CA ASP A 226 16.59 14.27 -2.47
C ASP A 226 17.26 13.29 -1.49
N TYR A 227 18.19 12.44 -1.94
CA TYR A 227 18.86 11.40 -1.15
C TYR A 227 20.34 11.72 -0.88
N ALA A 228 20.79 11.49 0.36
CA ALA A 228 22.21 11.56 0.71
C ALA A 228 22.59 10.53 1.79
N LEU A 229 23.71 9.82 1.57
CA LEU A 229 24.37 9.03 2.61
C LEU A 229 25.10 9.96 3.58
N THR A 230 24.84 9.80 4.87
CA THR A 230 25.45 10.60 5.95
C THR A 230 26.52 9.83 6.71
N SER A 231 26.56 8.50 6.56
CA SER A 231 27.64 7.63 7.00
C SER A 231 28.49 7.15 5.82
N PRO A 232 29.71 6.65 6.05
CA PRO A 232 30.47 5.95 5.02
C PRO A 232 29.69 4.76 4.43
N PRO A 233 29.89 4.40 3.14
CA PRO A 233 29.16 3.30 2.48
C PRO A 233 29.35 1.93 3.17
N ASP A 234 30.50 1.74 3.82
CA ASP A 234 30.89 0.47 4.45
C ASP A 234 30.73 0.46 5.99
N SER A 235 30.06 1.46 6.58
CA SER A 235 29.88 1.54 8.03
C SER A 235 28.63 0.81 8.51
N SER A 236 28.70 0.14 9.66
CA SER A 236 27.50 -0.33 10.37
C SER A 236 27.41 0.38 11.72
N PRO A 237 26.32 1.11 12.03
CA PRO A 237 25.09 1.26 11.24
C PRO A 237 25.23 2.23 10.04
N ILE A 238 24.50 1.98 8.95
CA ILE A 238 24.41 2.89 7.80
C ILE A 238 23.37 3.97 8.10
N THR A 239 23.66 5.24 7.82
CA THR A 239 22.71 6.34 8.00
C THR A 239 22.55 7.15 6.71
N LEU A 240 21.31 7.36 6.32
CA LEU A 240 20.92 8.15 5.16
C LEU A 240 19.97 9.28 5.56
N LYS A 241 19.87 10.28 4.70
CA LYS A 241 18.97 11.42 4.84
C LYS A 241 18.20 11.63 3.54
N ILE A 242 16.88 11.75 3.63
CA ILE A 242 15.98 11.95 2.48
C ILE A 242 15.12 13.20 2.70
N ARG A 243 15.03 14.08 1.70
CA ARG A 243 14.14 15.25 1.76
C ARG A 243 12.68 14.80 1.70
N LEU A 244 11.88 15.18 2.69
CA LEU A 244 10.45 14.86 2.73
C LEU A 244 9.63 15.87 1.95
N PHE A 245 9.65 17.13 2.40
CA PHE A 245 8.86 18.23 1.86
C PHE A 245 9.43 19.57 2.35
N ASP A 246 8.97 20.66 1.75
CA ASP A 246 9.32 22.01 2.19
C ASP A 246 8.22 22.56 3.09
N TYR A 247 8.58 22.91 4.32
CA TYR A 247 7.71 23.61 5.27
C TYR A 247 8.11 25.08 5.33
N SER A 248 7.22 25.99 4.95
CA SER A 248 7.51 27.43 4.85
C SER A 248 8.81 27.72 4.07
N SER A 249 8.96 27.08 2.91
CA SER A 249 10.14 27.18 2.04
C SER A 249 11.45 26.63 2.63
N THR A 250 11.41 25.95 3.77
CA THR A 250 12.56 25.27 4.38
C THR A 250 12.43 23.75 4.22
N PRO A 251 13.46 23.06 3.69
CA PRO A 251 13.40 21.62 3.50
C PRO A 251 13.44 20.87 4.83
N ILE A 252 12.46 19.98 5.03
CA ILE A 252 12.43 19.00 6.10
C ILE A 252 12.99 17.70 5.56
N TYR A 253 13.93 17.09 6.29
CA TYR A 253 14.52 15.83 5.93
C TYR A 253 14.26 14.75 6.97
N LEU A 254 14.12 13.52 6.52
CA LEU A 254 14.05 12.32 7.32
C LEU A 254 15.43 11.68 7.39
N ASN A 255 16.00 11.54 8.58
CA ASN A 255 17.21 10.76 8.78
C ASN A 255 16.83 9.35 9.23
N ILE A 256 17.43 8.36 8.57
CA ILE A 256 17.14 6.95 8.76
C ILE A 256 18.45 6.21 9.00
N THR A 257 18.56 5.55 10.15
CA THR A 257 19.72 4.75 10.53
C THR A 257 19.35 3.27 10.54
N PHE A 258 20.08 2.47 9.77
CA PHE A 258 19.92 1.02 9.69
C PHE A 258 20.75 0.37 10.79
N PRO A 259 20.13 -0.17 11.85
CA PRO A 259 20.87 -0.95 12.83
C PRO A 259 21.47 -2.20 12.15
N PRO A 260 22.54 -2.80 12.71
CA PRO A 260 23.21 -3.95 12.12
C PRO A 260 22.30 -5.18 11.90
N THR A 261 21.16 -5.24 12.60
CA THR A 261 20.21 -6.36 12.57
C THR A 261 18.90 -6.06 11.82
N TYR A 262 18.81 -4.92 11.14
CA TYR A 262 17.73 -4.60 10.20
C TYR A 262 17.98 -5.31 8.87
N PRO A 263 16.97 -5.88 8.20
CA PRO A 263 15.53 -5.70 8.47
C PRO A 263 14.88 -6.68 9.45
N GLU A 264 15.57 -7.73 9.88
CA GLU A 264 14.91 -8.91 10.49
C GLU A 264 14.46 -8.72 11.95
N THR A 265 15.36 -8.26 12.84
CA THR A 265 15.06 -8.21 14.30
C THR A 265 14.92 -6.80 14.87
N SER A 266 15.17 -5.76 14.08
CA SER A 266 15.02 -4.38 14.50
C SER A 266 14.47 -3.48 13.40
N SER A 267 13.73 -2.45 13.79
CA SER A 267 13.22 -1.42 12.88
C SER A 267 14.26 -0.31 12.69
N PRO A 268 14.25 0.39 11.54
CA PRO A 268 15.18 1.47 11.30
C PRO A 268 14.91 2.63 12.27
N GLN A 269 15.96 3.29 12.71
CA GLN A 269 15.84 4.43 13.62
C GLN A 269 15.59 5.70 12.83
N ILE A 270 14.59 6.48 13.28
CA ILE A 270 14.05 7.60 12.51
C ILE A 270 14.11 8.89 13.35
N SER A 271 14.64 9.94 12.73
CA SER A 271 14.65 11.32 13.21
C SER A 271 14.37 12.29 12.05
N LEU A 272 14.07 13.54 12.36
CA LEU A 272 13.99 14.61 11.36
C LEU A 272 15.22 15.51 11.44
N SER A 273 15.58 16.16 10.35
CA SER A 273 16.51 17.29 10.37
C SER A 273 15.98 18.44 9.51
N HIS A 274 16.01 19.65 10.07
CA HIS A 274 15.60 20.88 9.42
C HIS A 274 16.31 22.08 10.07
N THR A 275 16.35 23.22 9.39
CA THR A 275 16.95 24.46 9.91
C THR A 275 15.93 25.40 10.57
N LEU A 276 14.65 24.99 10.66
CA LEU A 276 13.59 25.75 11.33
C LEU A 276 13.82 25.85 12.84
N SER A 277 13.51 27.01 13.43
CA SER A 277 13.58 27.19 14.88
C SER A 277 12.41 26.49 15.59
N LEU A 278 12.55 26.19 16.89
CA LEU A 278 11.47 25.59 17.72
C LEU A 278 10.17 26.43 17.76
N LEU A 279 10.23 27.70 17.34
CA LEU A 279 9.06 28.57 17.21
C LEU A 279 8.37 28.43 15.85
N ASP A 280 9.13 28.09 14.80
CA ASP A 280 8.63 27.96 13.42
C ASP A 280 8.14 26.53 13.12
N PHE A 281 8.73 25.54 13.79
CA PHE A 281 8.35 24.13 13.73
C PHE A 281 8.27 23.59 15.15
N SER A 282 7.04 23.44 15.67
CA SER A 282 6.85 23.11 17.08
C SER A 282 7.21 21.65 17.37
N VAL A 283 7.63 21.37 18.61
CA VAL A 283 7.91 20.01 19.10
C VAL A 283 6.68 19.09 18.93
N SER A 284 5.47 19.65 19.02
CA SER A 284 4.22 18.92 18.78
C SER A 284 4.10 18.45 17.33
N GLN A 285 4.40 19.34 16.38
CA GLN A 285 4.38 19.07 14.95
C GLN A 285 5.45 18.03 14.58
N GLU A 286 6.69 18.18 15.07
CA GLU A 286 7.76 17.19 14.88
C GLU A 286 7.40 15.82 15.50
N ARG A 287 6.76 15.82 16.67
CA ARG A 287 6.32 14.58 17.32
C ARG A 287 5.24 13.87 16.54
N LEU A 288 4.31 14.59 15.92
CA LEU A 288 3.22 14.00 15.15
C LEU A 288 3.76 13.27 13.92
N ILE A 289 4.63 13.91 13.14
CA ILE A 289 5.26 13.25 11.99
C ILE A 289 6.16 12.09 12.41
N LEU A 290 7.01 12.26 13.44
CA LEU A 290 7.84 11.16 13.93
C LEU A 290 7.02 10.01 14.52
N LYS A 291 5.87 10.29 15.13
CA LYS A 291 4.94 9.26 15.61
C LYS A 291 4.42 8.43 14.44
N VAL A 292 4.04 9.08 13.34
CA VAL A 292 3.59 8.40 12.12
C VAL A 292 4.72 7.55 11.54
N CYS A 293 5.90 8.14 11.29
CA CYS A 293 7.05 7.41 10.71
C CYS A 293 7.48 6.20 11.57
N ARG A 294 7.55 6.37 12.89
CA ARG A 294 7.95 5.30 13.82
C ARG A 294 6.89 4.22 13.97
N SER A 295 5.60 4.59 13.90
CA SER A 295 4.52 3.61 13.85
C SER A 295 4.62 2.76 12.58
N THR A 296 4.89 3.37 11.42
CA THR A 296 5.12 2.64 10.16
C THR A 296 6.32 1.71 10.26
N ALA A 297 7.44 2.18 10.81
CA ALA A 297 8.65 1.37 10.98
C ALA A 297 8.45 0.15 11.91
N ARG A 298 7.66 0.31 12.98
CA ARG A 298 7.33 -0.77 13.91
C ARG A 298 6.35 -1.78 13.32
N CYS A 299 5.35 -1.31 12.57
CA CYS A 299 4.37 -2.20 11.94
C CYS A 299 4.98 -3.07 10.83
N ASN A 300 6.16 -2.69 10.32
CA ASN A 300 6.85 -3.39 9.23
C ASN A 300 8.24 -3.93 9.66
N SER A 301 8.48 -4.09 10.98
CA SER A 301 9.69 -4.75 11.47
C SER A 301 9.76 -6.18 10.93
N GLY A 302 10.92 -6.60 10.40
CA GLY A 302 11.07 -7.85 9.68
C GLY A 302 11.12 -7.70 8.15
N SER A 303 11.01 -6.48 7.62
CA SER A 303 11.02 -6.20 6.16
C SER A 303 11.65 -4.86 5.81
N CYS A 304 12.11 -4.72 4.55
CA CYS A 304 12.57 -3.44 4.00
C CYS A 304 11.40 -2.43 3.92
N CYS A 305 11.38 -1.41 4.78
CA CYS A 305 10.21 -0.54 4.97
C CYS A 305 10.50 0.96 4.81
N VAL A 306 11.70 1.34 4.36
CA VAL A 306 12.13 2.75 4.29
C VAL A 306 11.26 3.57 3.35
N MET A 307 10.92 2.99 2.20
CA MET A 307 10.08 3.64 1.19
C MET A 307 8.68 3.96 1.76
N GLN A 308 8.05 3.00 2.45
CA GLN A 308 6.76 3.20 3.11
C GLN A 308 6.81 4.28 4.20
N ILE A 309 7.91 4.35 4.96
CA ILE A 309 8.08 5.40 5.99
C ILE A 309 8.10 6.79 5.33
N ILE A 310 8.81 6.95 4.22
CA ILE A 310 8.91 8.23 3.49
C ILE A 310 7.56 8.63 2.89
N GLU A 311 6.86 7.68 2.26
CA GLU A 311 5.54 7.91 1.69
C GLU A 311 4.52 8.31 2.76
N THR A 312 4.45 7.57 3.87
CA THR A 312 3.54 7.88 4.98
C THR A 312 3.81 9.29 5.54
N ALA A 313 5.08 9.69 5.63
CA ALA A 313 5.46 11.02 6.12
C ALA A 313 5.03 12.14 5.16
N ARG A 314 5.18 11.94 3.84
CA ARG A 314 4.76 12.89 2.80
C ARG A 314 3.24 12.98 2.69
N GLU A 315 2.54 11.87 2.82
CA GLU A 315 1.08 11.81 2.85
C GLU A 315 0.52 12.54 4.07
N TRP A 316 1.02 12.23 5.27
CA TRP A 316 0.60 12.91 6.50
C TRP A 316 0.78 14.43 6.44
N TYR A 317 1.84 14.91 5.78
CA TYR A 317 2.02 16.34 5.54
C TYR A 317 1.01 16.91 4.53
N SER A 318 0.81 16.20 3.41
CA SER A 318 -0.11 16.61 2.34
C SER A 318 -1.56 16.68 2.82
N ASP A 319 -1.92 15.86 3.81
CA ASP A 319 -3.23 15.83 4.47
C ASP A 319 -3.44 16.95 5.49
N GLY A 320 -2.51 17.92 5.58
CA GLY A 320 -2.63 19.04 6.50
C GLY A 320 -2.27 18.69 7.94
N GLY A 321 -1.38 17.72 8.17
CA GLY A 321 -0.98 17.25 9.50
C GLY A 321 -0.45 18.32 10.48
N PHE A 322 -0.17 19.53 10.00
CA PHE A 322 0.23 20.69 10.81
C PHE A 322 -0.86 21.74 11.05
N ASP A 323 -2.07 21.56 10.51
CA ASP A 323 -3.16 22.52 10.64
C ASP A 323 -3.78 22.46 12.05
N ASN A 324 -3.52 23.51 12.84
CA ASN A 324 -4.02 23.65 14.22
C ASN A 324 -5.53 23.92 14.27
N SER A 325 -6.23 23.99 13.13
CA SER A 325 -7.70 24.06 13.06
C SER A 325 -8.40 22.79 13.58
N VAL A 326 -7.67 21.67 13.70
CA VAL A 326 -8.13 20.43 14.35
C VAL A 326 -7.75 20.38 15.85
N ILE A 327 -7.02 21.40 16.34
CA ILE A 327 -6.59 21.52 17.74
C ILE A 327 -6.97 22.91 18.26
N SER A 328 -8.26 23.23 18.24
CA SER A 328 -8.86 24.26 19.10
C SER A 328 -10.34 23.99 19.32
N SER A 329 -10.64 22.96 20.10
CA SER A 329 -11.91 22.87 20.84
C SER A 329 -11.73 21.99 22.08
N SER A 330 -10.77 22.36 22.92
CA SER A 330 -10.70 21.93 24.31
C SER A 330 -10.10 23.09 25.09
N ASP A 331 -10.95 24.07 25.39
CA ASP A 331 -10.89 24.95 26.57
C ASP A 331 -11.82 26.17 26.37
N GLU A 332 -13.07 25.96 25.96
CA GLU A 332 -14.17 26.87 26.33
C GLU A 332 -15.42 26.01 26.59
N GLU A 333 -16.16 26.40 27.62
CA GLU A 333 -17.26 25.69 28.29
C GLU A 333 -18.25 25.03 27.30
N ILE A 334 -18.27 23.69 27.28
CA ILE A 334 -19.31 22.91 26.62
C ILE A 334 -20.05 22.14 27.70
N SER A 335 -21.33 22.48 27.82
CA SER A 335 -22.39 21.69 28.46
C SER A 335 -22.17 20.20 28.23
N GLU A 336 -22.33 19.40 29.28
CA GLU A 336 -22.15 17.94 29.29
C GLU A 336 -22.99 17.23 28.19
N GLU A 337 -22.46 17.14 26.96
CA GLU A 337 -22.82 16.11 26.00
C GLU A 337 -21.83 14.95 26.22
N SER A 338 -22.38 13.76 26.48
CA SER A 338 -21.62 12.57 26.87
C SER A 338 -20.66 12.11 25.76
N GLU A 339 -19.55 11.46 26.12
CA GLU A 339 -18.63 10.85 25.15
C GLU A 339 -19.36 9.87 24.21
N GLU A 340 -20.41 9.22 24.69
CA GLU A 340 -21.29 8.36 23.89
C GLU A 340 -22.01 9.14 22.77
N GLU A 341 -22.47 10.37 23.02
CA GLU A 341 -23.13 11.21 22.00
C GLU A 341 -22.14 11.69 20.93
N LYS A 342 -20.89 11.99 21.30
CA LYS A 342 -19.83 12.35 20.34
C LYS A 342 -19.41 11.15 19.49
N GLU A 343 -19.28 9.98 20.10
CA GLU A 343 -18.95 8.74 19.39
C GLU A 343 -20.10 8.29 18.47
N LEU A 344 -21.35 8.50 18.90
CA LEU A 344 -22.56 8.27 18.09
C LEU A 344 -22.67 9.27 16.94
N LYS A 345 -22.41 10.57 17.15
CA LYS A 345 -22.39 11.59 16.07
C LYS A 345 -21.29 11.29 15.05
N LEU A 346 -20.10 10.83 15.48
CA LEU A 346 -19.00 10.44 14.60
C LEU A 346 -19.34 9.17 13.79
N LYS A 347 -19.89 8.13 14.44
CA LYS A 347 -20.42 6.93 13.76
C LYS A 347 -21.53 7.26 12.77
N ASN A 348 -22.47 8.12 13.17
CA ASN A 348 -23.58 8.56 12.31
C ASN A 348 -23.07 9.33 11.08
N ALA A 349 -22.09 10.23 11.24
CA ALA A 349 -21.48 10.94 10.11
C ALA A 349 -20.63 10.04 9.19
N GLU A 350 -20.00 9.00 9.74
CA GLU A 350 -19.27 7.98 8.96
C GLU A 350 -20.22 7.07 8.16
N ASP A 351 -21.36 6.70 8.74
CA ASP A 351 -22.37 5.85 8.09
C ASP A 351 -23.25 6.62 7.10
N GLU A 352 -23.51 7.91 7.32
CA GLU A 352 -24.27 8.79 6.40
C GLU A 352 -23.67 8.93 4.99
N GLY A 353 -22.36 8.67 4.83
CA GLY A 353 -21.69 8.67 3.52
C GLY A 353 -21.61 7.28 2.87
N LEU A 354 -21.93 6.22 3.61
CA LEU A 354 -21.88 4.82 3.17
C LEU A 354 -23.25 4.27 2.75
N ILE A 355 -24.34 4.89 3.23
CA ILE A 355 -25.71 4.53 2.90
C ILE A 355 -26.11 5.21 1.59
N ILE A 356 -26.17 4.44 0.52
CA ILE A 356 -26.85 4.82 -0.73
C ILE A 356 -28.05 3.89 -0.85
N SER A 357 -29.19 4.44 -1.23
CA SER A 357 -30.38 3.61 -1.41
C SER A 357 -30.11 2.65 -2.56
N SER A 358 -30.12 1.36 -2.28
CA SER A 358 -30.03 0.29 -3.28
C SER A 358 -31.05 0.44 -4.42
N LYS A 359 -32.07 1.29 -4.23
CA LYS A 359 -33.10 1.66 -5.20
C LYS A 359 -32.57 2.36 -6.47
N HIS A 360 -31.45 3.09 -6.43
CA HIS A 360 -30.99 3.92 -7.57
C HIS A 360 -29.77 3.36 -8.34
N ILE A 361 -29.25 2.20 -7.97
CA ILE A 361 -28.11 1.53 -8.65
C ILE A 361 -28.51 1.01 -10.07
N TYR A 362 -29.77 1.18 -10.48
CA TYR A 362 -30.33 0.63 -11.72
C TYR A 362 -30.83 1.70 -12.71
N THR A 363 -30.24 2.90 -12.73
CA THR A 363 -30.53 3.83 -13.83
C THR A 363 -29.86 3.32 -15.14
N PRO A 364 -30.64 3.06 -16.21
CA PRO A 364 -30.09 2.83 -17.53
C PRO A 364 -29.36 4.09 -18.01
N SER A 365 -28.22 3.91 -18.67
CA SER A 365 -27.45 5.05 -19.21
C SER A 365 -28.28 5.82 -20.23
N LEU A 366 -28.45 7.13 -20.03
CA LEU A 366 -28.89 8.05 -21.08
C LEU A 366 -27.76 8.37 -22.08
N HIS A 367 -26.52 7.97 -21.75
CA HIS A 367 -25.30 8.28 -22.49
C HIS A 367 -24.80 7.11 -23.35
N PRO A 368 -24.19 7.37 -24.53
CA PRO A 368 -23.68 6.33 -25.42
C PRO A 368 -22.52 5.54 -24.79
N LEU A 369 -22.62 4.22 -24.77
CA LEU A 369 -21.55 3.33 -24.29
C LEU A 369 -20.55 3.04 -25.42
N LYS A 370 -19.24 3.10 -25.14
CA LYS A 370 -18.20 2.77 -26.13
C LYS A 370 -17.86 1.28 -26.10
N GLY A 371 -18.06 0.62 -27.23
CA GLY A 371 -17.86 -0.80 -27.48
C GLY A 371 -16.42 -1.33 -27.40
N GLY A 372 -16.28 -2.64 -27.63
CA GLY A 372 -15.00 -3.33 -27.76
C GLY A 372 -15.01 -4.75 -27.20
N SER A 373 -13.94 -5.52 -27.46
CA SER A 373 -13.80 -6.86 -26.89
C SER A 373 -13.57 -6.82 -25.37
N LYS A 374 -14.05 -7.86 -24.68
CA LYS A 374 -14.01 -7.97 -23.22
C LYS A 374 -13.47 -9.34 -22.80
N LYS A 375 -12.61 -9.35 -21.77
CA LYS A 375 -12.25 -10.57 -21.04
C LYS A 375 -13.09 -10.60 -19.78
N LEU A 376 -13.91 -11.63 -19.58
CA LEU A 376 -14.78 -11.72 -18.40
C LEU A 376 -13.98 -12.24 -17.21
N ILE A 377 -13.72 -11.36 -16.24
CA ILE A 377 -12.96 -11.65 -15.03
C ILE A 377 -13.87 -11.47 -13.80
N ILE A 378 -13.99 -12.51 -12.98
CA ILE A 378 -14.63 -12.49 -11.67
C ILE A 378 -13.53 -12.35 -10.60
N GLY A 379 -13.62 -11.30 -9.78
CA GLY A 379 -12.72 -11.11 -8.64
C GLY A 379 -13.29 -11.74 -7.38
N LEU A 380 -12.56 -12.65 -6.74
CA LEU A 380 -12.91 -13.16 -5.42
C LEU A 380 -12.34 -12.22 -4.36
N ILE A 381 -13.19 -11.72 -3.47
CA ILE A 381 -12.82 -10.90 -2.32
C ILE A 381 -13.39 -11.52 -1.03
N GLY A 382 -12.88 -11.10 0.12
CA GLY A 382 -13.25 -11.68 1.41
C GLY A 382 -12.13 -11.56 2.43
N LYS A 383 -12.49 -11.57 3.71
CA LYS A 383 -11.53 -11.55 4.82
C LYS A 383 -10.58 -12.78 4.80
N PRO A 384 -9.41 -12.72 5.44
CA PRO A 384 -8.56 -13.91 5.60
C PRO A 384 -9.37 -15.07 6.22
N SER A 385 -9.06 -16.31 5.83
CA SER A 385 -9.73 -17.53 6.33
C SER A 385 -11.24 -17.68 6.01
N SER A 386 -11.83 -16.82 5.16
CA SER A 386 -13.23 -16.99 4.71
C SER A 386 -13.45 -18.16 3.73
N GLY A 387 -12.37 -18.74 3.21
CA GLY A 387 -12.41 -19.86 2.27
C GLY A 387 -12.31 -19.48 0.78
N LYS A 388 -11.82 -18.26 0.46
CA LYS A 388 -11.56 -17.80 -0.92
C LYS A 388 -10.77 -18.79 -1.76
N SER A 389 -9.62 -19.26 -1.28
CA SER A 389 -8.76 -20.17 -2.06
C SER A 389 -9.40 -21.56 -2.23
N THR A 390 -10.23 -22.00 -1.28
CA THR A 390 -11.05 -23.22 -1.41
C THR A 390 -12.13 -23.04 -2.49
N PHE A 391 -12.84 -21.90 -2.48
CA PHE A 391 -13.83 -21.54 -3.50
C PHE A 391 -13.18 -21.45 -4.89
N PHE A 392 -12.03 -20.77 -4.98
CA PHE A 392 -11.21 -20.70 -6.18
C PHE A 392 -10.89 -22.11 -6.70
N ASN A 393 -10.37 -22.97 -5.83
CA ASN A 393 -10.04 -24.34 -6.21
C ASN A 393 -11.25 -25.15 -6.64
N ALA A 394 -12.40 -25.01 -5.98
CA ALA A 394 -13.64 -25.68 -6.39
C ALA A 394 -14.01 -25.32 -7.84
N CYS A 395 -13.97 -24.03 -8.18
CA CYS A 395 -14.42 -23.56 -9.49
C CYS A 395 -13.39 -23.67 -10.63
N THR A 396 -12.10 -23.72 -10.33
CA THR A 396 -11.02 -23.81 -11.36
C THR A 396 -10.47 -25.22 -11.54
N SER A 397 -10.89 -26.21 -10.75
CA SER A 397 -10.36 -27.57 -10.85
C SER A 397 -10.74 -28.28 -12.15
N PHE A 398 -11.87 -27.91 -12.78
CA PHE A 398 -12.28 -28.48 -14.07
C PHE A 398 -11.31 -28.11 -15.20
N SER A 399 -10.73 -26.90 -15.21
CA SER A 399 -9.73 -26.51 -16.21
C SER A 399 -8.37 -27.20 -16.02
N ARG A 400 -8.11 -27.82 -14.86
CA ARG A 400 -6.87 -28.56 -14.58
C ARG A 400 -6.83 -29.91 -15.33
N GLN A 401 -7.98 -30.47 -15.72
CA GLN A 401 -8.03 -31.69 -16.53
C GLN A 401 -7.55 -31.48 -17.99
N GLU A 402 -7.56 -30.25 -18.50
CA GLU A 402 -7.16 -29.91 -19.87
C GLU A 402 -5.74 -29.30 -19.98
N GLY A 403 -4.87 -29.54 -18.99
CA GLY A 403 -3.44 -29.21 -19.06
C GLY A 403 -3.02 -27.83 -18.54
N GLY A 404 -3.80 -27.18 -17.67
CA GLY A 404 -3.47 -25.90 -17.03
C GLY A 404 -2.85 -25.99 -15.62
N SER A 405 -1.99 -25.01 -15.30
CA SER A 405 -1.16 -24.71 -14.10
C SER A 405 -1.54 -25.29 -12.71
N GLU A 406 -0.50 -25.53 -11.89
CA GLU A 406 -0.56 -25.97 -10.48
C GLU A 406 -1.61 -25.21 -9.64
N GLY A 407 -2.33 -25.92 -8.77
CA GLY A 407 -3.43 -25.36 -7.98
C GLY A 407 -3.01 -24.41 -6.87
N ALA A 408 -3.95 -23.56 -6.42
CA ALA A 408 -3.72 -22.67 -5.29
C ALA A 408 -3.52 -23.47 -3.99
N LYS A 409 -2.45 -23.19 -3.24
CA LYS A 409 -2.17 -23.84 -1.96
C LYS A 409 -3.29 -23.54 -0.95
N MET A 410 -3.77 -24.58 -0.27
CA MET A 410 -4.73 -24.48 0.83
C MET A 410 -3.97 -24.54 2.16
N GLY A 411 -4.23 -23.63 3.09
CA GLY A 411 -3.61 -23.66 4.43
C GLY A 411 -4.30 -22.72 5.40
N ASP A 412 -4.30 -23.08 6.69
CA ASP A 412 -4.96 -22.39 7.80
C ASP A 412 -4.12 -21.25 8.41
N ILE A 413 -3.12 -20.76 7.67
CA ILE A 413 -2.18 -19.72 8.12
C ILE A 413 -2.50 -18.42 7.37
N PRO A 414 -2.67 -17.27 8.07
CA PRO A 414 -2.81 -15.97 7.42
C PRO A 414 -1.62 -15.72 6.48
N PHE A 415 -1.83 -15.05 5.34
CA PHE A 415 -0.81 -14.66 4.33
C PHE A 415 -0.42 -15.66 3.22
N THR A 416 -1.17 -16.73 2.96
CA THR A 416 -0.80 -17.72 1.93
C THR A 416 -0.89 -17.27 0.45
N THR A 417 -1.16 -15.99 0.13
CA THR A 417 -1.28 -15.53 -1.28
C THR A 417 -0.46 -14.27 -1.56
N ILE A 418 0.83 -14.45 -1.86
CA ILE A 418 1.77 -13.36 -2.21
C ILE A 418 1.53 -12.84 -3.66
N THR A 419 0.96 -13.66 -4.55
CA THR A 419 0.59 -13.31 -5.94
C THR A 419 -0.85 -13.75 -6.22
N PRO A 420 -1.73 -12.93 -6.85
CA PRO A 420 -3.13 -13.31 -7.12
C PRO A 420 -3.20 -14.62 -7.91
N ASN A 421 -3.92 -15.61 -7.40
CA ASN A 421 -4.18 -16.81 -8.18
C ASN A 421 -5.17 -16.44 -9.29
N SER A 422 -4.86 -16.76 -10.54
CA SER A 422 -5.82 -16.63 -11.64
C SER A 422 -6.04 -18.00 -12.27
N GLY A 423 -7.30 -18.32 -12.55
CA GLY A 423 -7.69 -19.61 -13.09
C GLY A 423 -8.85 -19.48 -14.07
N LEU A 424 -8.95 -20.43 -14.98
CA LEU A 424 -10.06 -20.51 -15.92
C LEU A 424 -11.17 -21.34 -15.29
N SER A 425 -12.40 -20.86 -15.37
CA SER A 425 -13.62 -21.60 -15.01
C SER A 425 -14.56 -21.60 -16.21
N TYR A 426 -15.50 -22.53 -16.20
CA TYR A 426 -16.51 -22.68 -17.25
C TYR A 426 -17.89 -22.68 -16.61
N ILE A 427 -18.73 -21.74 -17.01
CA ILE A 427 -20.05 -21.53 -16.40
C ILE A 427 -21.13 -21.81 -17.43
N SER A 428 -22.11 -22.61 -17.05
CA SER A 428 -23.30 -22.85 -17.86
C SER A 428 -24.28 -21.69 -17.69
N LEU A 429 -24.60 -21.01 -18.78
CA LEU A 429 -25.73 -20.09 -18.81
C LEU A 429 -26.96 -20.86 -19.30
N THR A 430 -28.03 -20.83 -18.51
CA THR A 430 -29.30 -21.56 -18.74
C THR A 430 -30.21 -20.88 -19.76
N ASP A 431 -29.91 -19.65 -20.17
CA ASP A 431 -30.75 -18.84 -21.06
C ASP A 431 -30.69 -19.26 -22.55
N PHE A 432 -30.17 -20.46 -22.83
CA PHE A 432 -29.84 -20.91 -24.17
C PHE A 432 -30.59 -22.20 -24.51
N ASN A 433 -31.50 -22.13 -25.49
CA ASN A 433 -32.32 -23.26 -25.95
C ASN A 433 -31.57 -24.24 -26.90
N PHE A 434 -30.26 -24.45 -26.77
CA PHE A 434 -29.50 -25.25 -27.74
C PHE A 434 -28.48 -26.22 -27.12
N LYS A 435 -28.21 -27.32 -27.83
CA LYS A 435 -27.22 -28.34 -27.45
C LYS A 435 -25.81 -27.87 -27.81
N CYS A 436 -24.79 -28.26 -27.03
CA CYS A 436 -23.38 -27.88 -27.21
C CYS A 436 -22.50 -29.09 -27.54
N GLY A 437 -21.34 -28.86 -28.18
CA GLY A 437 -20.41 -29.93 -28.56
C GLY A 437 -18.94 -29.64 -28.34
N SER A 438 -18.17 -30.72 -28.48
CA SER A 438 -17.15 -31.14 -27.52
C SER A 438 -15.74 -30.58 -27.71
N GLU A 439 -15.57 -29.32 -28.10
CA GLU A 439 -14.23 -28.71 -28.11
C GLU A 439 -14.07 -27.58 -27.07
N TYR A 440 -15.17 -27.02 -26.56
CA TYR A 440 -15.20 -26.23 -25.31
C TYR A 440 -16.55 -26.37 -24.57
N GLY A 441 -17.33 -27.39 -24.92
CA GLY A 441 -18.79 -27.33 -24.85
C GLY A 441 -19.44 -28.65 -24.47
N THR A 442 -19.28 -29.06 -23.22
CA THR A 442 -20.19 -30.02 -22.58
C THR A 442 -21.49 -29.31 -22.22
N CYS A 443 -22.62 -29.95 -22.49
CA CYS A 443 -23.93 -29.45 -22.11
C CYS A 443 -24.40 -30.27 -20.89
N LYS A 444 -24.51 -29.63 -19.72
CA LYS A 444 -25.26 -30.22 -18.59
C LYS A 444 -26.63 -29.58 -18.61
N ASN A 445 -27.67 -30.38 -18.83
CA ASN A 445 -29.08 -29.95 -18.80
C ASN A 445 -29.46 -28.83 -19.78
N GLY A 446 -28.83 -28.73 -20.96
CA GLY A 446 -29.25 -27.79 -22.02
C GLY A 446 -28.55 -26.42 -22.02
N GLY A 447 -27.67 -26.12 -21.07
CA GLY A 447 -26.92 -24.85 -21.02
C GLY A 447 -25.52 -24.91 -21.64
N ARG A 448 -25.02 -23.75 -22.09
CA ARG A 448 -23.71 -23.61 -22.74
C ARG A 448 -22.66 -23.09 -21.75
N LEU A 449 -21.49 -23.73 -21.77
CA LEU A 449 -20.31 -23.30 -21.01
C LEU A 449 -19.62 -22.07 -21.64
N ILE A 450 -19.37 -21.05 -20.82
CA ILE A 450 -18.63 -19.84 -21.18
C ILE A 450 -17.34 -19.77 -20.37
N PRO A 451 -16.18 -19.50 -21.00
CA PRO A 451 -14.93 -19.32 -20.30
C PRO A 451 -14.97 -18.04 -19.47
N VAL A 452 -14.74 -18.17 -18.17
CA VAL A 452 -14.69 -17.07 -17.22
C VAL A 452 -13.41 -17.16 -16.42
N TYR A 453 -12.66 -16.08 -16.37
CA TYR A 453 -11.45 -16.01 -15.58
C TYR A 453 -11.83 -15.67 -14.14
N VAL A 454 -11.41 -16.49 -13.19
CA VAL A 454 -11.57 -16.24 -11.77
C VAL A 454 -10.22 -15.77 -11.24
N LYS A 455 -10.22 -14.65 -10.51
CA LYS A 455 -9.01 -14.07 -9.91
C LYS A 455 -9.21 -13.99 -8.39
N ASP A 456 -8.38 -14.69 -7.64
CA ASP A 456 -8.31 -14.60 -6.18
C ASP A 456 -7.57 -13.29 -5.84
N VAL A 457 -8.34 -12.26 -5.50
CA VAL A 457 -7.78 -10.97 -5.07
C VAL A 457 -7.30 -11.14 -3.64
N ALA A 458 -6.08 -10.72 -3.35
CA ALA A 458 -5.51 -10.83 -2.01
C ALA A 458 -6.48 -10.27 -0.96
N GLY A 459 -6.67 -11.01 0.15
CA GLY A 459 -7.63 -10.63 1.18
C GLY A 459 -7.36 -9.22 1.71
N LEU A 460 -8.43 -8.43 1.85
CA LEU A 460 -8.38 -7.17 2.56
C LEU A 460 -8.12 -7.46 4.05
N VAL A 461 -7.34 -6.61 4.71
CA VAL A 461 -7.09 -6.65 6.15
C VAL A 461 -7.55 -5.33 6.77
N PRO A 462 -7.97 -5.31 8.05
CA PRO A 462 -8.43 -4.08 8.71
C PRO A 462 -7.41 -2.95 8.62
N GLY A 463 -7.85 -1.78 8.14
CA GLY A 463 -7.00 -0.63 7.94
C GLY A 463 -6.05 -0.73 6.73
N ALA A 464 -6.38 -1.56 5.73
CA ALA A 464 -5.63 -1.63 4.48
C ALA A 464 -5.59 -0.26 3.77
N TRP A 465 -6.65 0.55 3.90
CA TRP A 465 -6.67 1.94 3.40
C TRP A 465 -5.76 2.91 4.14
N LYS A 466 -5.30 2.56 5.35
CA LYS A 466 -4.31 3.33 6.14
C LYS A 466 -2.86 2.88 5.87
N GLY A 467 -2.62 2.13 4.79
CA GLY A 467 -1.29 1.66 4.40
C GLY A 467 -0.85 0.32 5.01
N ARG A 468 -1.71 -0.41 5.73
CA ARG A 468 -1.40 -1.74 6.31
C ARG A 468 -1.49 -2.92 5.31
N GLY A 469 -1.48 -2.66 4.00
CA GLY A 469 -1.72 -3.66 2.95
C GLY A 469 -0.79 -3.54 1.75
N LYS A 470 -1.04 -4.31 0.67
CA LYS A 470 -0.21 -4.36 -0.56
C LYS A 470 -0.22 -3.07 -1.42
N GLY A 471 -0.65 -1.92 -0.88
CA GLY A 471 -0.73 -0.64 -1.60
C GLY A 471 -1.63 -0.68 -2.83
N ASN A 472 -1.27 0.10 -3.87
CA ASN A 472 -2.03 0.21 -5.14
C ASN A 472 -2.23 -1.12 -5.89
N LYS A 473 -1.37 -2.13 -5.65
CA LYS A 473 -1.47 -3.44 -6.33
C LYS A 473 -2.81 -4.14 -6.07
N PHE A 474 -3.38 -3.98 -4.87
CA PHE A 474 -4.71 -4.54 -4.57
C PHE A 474 -5.79 -4.00 -5.51
N LEU A 475 -5.75 -2.70 -5.83
CA LEU A 475 -6.76 -2.12 -6.71
C LEU A 475 -6.43 -2.25 -8.18
N ASP A 476 -5.17 -2.35 -8.56
CA ASP A 476 -4.84 -2.78 -9.91
C ASP A 476 -5.43 -4.19 -10.14
N ASP A 477 -5.30 -5.08 -9.16
CA ASP A 477 -5.87 -6.42 -9.23
C ASP A 477 -7.39 -6.43 -9.22
N LEU A 478 -8.01 -5.61 -8.36
CA LEU A 478 -9.46 -5.46 -8.27
C LEU A 478 -10.04 -4.81 -9.54
N CYS A 479 -9.38 -3.80 -10.10
CA CYS A 479 -9.83 -3.07 -11.29
C CYS A 479 -9.78 -3.89 -12.57
N GLU A 480 -9.14 -5.07 -12.56
CA GLU A 480 -9.25 -6.05 -13.64
C GLU A 480 -10.55 -6.85 -13.57
N ALA A 481 -11.17 -6.97 -12.40
CA ALA A 481 -12.43 -7.68 -12.24
C ALA A 481 -13.60 -6.85 -12.80
N GLU A 482 -14.53 -7.54 -13.43
CA GLU A 482 -15.78 -6.97 -13.98
C GLU A 482 -16.93 -7.07 -12.99
N VAL A 483 -16.90 -8.11 -12.17
CA VAL A 483 -17.86 -8.42 -11.12
C VAL A 483 -17.11 -9.07 -9.97
N LEU A 484 -17.61 -8.90 -8.76
CA LEU A 484 -17.01 -9.48 -7.56
C LEU A 484 -17.87 -10.61 -6.99
N VAL A 485 -17.20 -11.60 -6.42
CA VAL A 485 -17.79 -12.57 -5.50
C VAL A 485 -17.15 -12.35 -4.14
N LEU A 486 -17.94 -11.95 -3.16
CA LEU A 486 -17.49 -11.82 -1.78
C LEU A 486 -17.72 -13.14 -1.07
N VAL A 487 -16.64 -13.84 -0.72
CA VAL A 487 -16.67 -15.08 0.05
C VAL A 487 -16.66 -14.73 1.52
N ASP A 488 -17.80 -14.94 2.17
CA ASP A 488 -18.03 -14.66 3.59
C ASP A 488 -18.01 -15.94 4.43
N ASP A 489 -17.54 -15.85 5.67
CA ASP A 489 -17.54 -16.97 6.61
C ASP A 489 -18.83 -16.98 7.45
N CYS A 490 -19.89 -17.60 6.93
CA CYS A 490 -21.18 -17.66 7.62
C CYS A 490 -21.20 -18.58 8.84
N SER A 491 -20.14 -19.38 9.08
CA SER A 491 -20.00 -20.05 10.37
C SER A 491 -19.75 -19.06 11.52
N GLY A 492 -19.28 -17.86 11.20
CA GLY A 492 -18.96 -16.81 12.18
C GLY A 492 -17.81 -17.16 13.12
N LYS A 493 -17.05 -18.23 12.85
CA LYS A 493 -15.95 -18.69 13.72
C LYS A 493 -14.60 -18.03 13.42
N SER A 494 -14.47 -17.27 12.34
CA SER A 494 -13.25 -16.49 12.07
C SER A 494 -13.45 -15.03 12.45
N ASP A 495 -12.45 -14.42 13.09
CA ASP A 495 -12.41 -12.97 13.31
C ASP A 495 -11.99 -12.20 12.04
N VAL A 496 -11.85 -10.88 12.14
CA VAL A 496 -11.48 -10.00 11.02
C VAL A 496 -10.04 -10.18 10.52
N GLU A 497 -9.15 -10.74 11.35
CA GLU A 497 -7.77 -11.06 10.98
C GLU A 497 -7.63 -12.49 10.41
N GLY A 498 -8.70 -13.29 10.51
CA GLY A 498 -8.79 -14.67 10.05
C GLY A 498 -8.37 -15.71 11.09
N ASN A 499 -8.27 -15.34 12.36
CA ASN A 499 -8.04 -16.30 13.45
C ASN A 499 -9.34 -17.07 13.72
N ILE A 500 -9.21 -18.39 13.93
CA ILE A 500 -10.34 -19.27 14.17
C ILE A 500 -10.62 -19.33 15.68
N ASN A 501 -11.85 -19.07 16.06
CA ASN A 501 -12.37 -19.10 17.42
C ASN A 501 -13.40 -20.24 17.58
N GLU A 502 -13.51 -20.77 18.79
CA GLU A 502 -14.52 -21.80 19.11
C GLU A 502 -15.93 -21.19 19.19
N GLU A 503 -16.01 -19.96 19.69
CA GLU A 503 -17.23 -19.16 19.75
C GLU A 503 -17.45 -18.34 18.48
N ARG A 504 -18.70 -17.94 18.23
CA ARG A 504 -19.06 -17.08 17.11
C ARG A 504 -18.59 -15.66 17.38
N VAL A 505 -17.66 -15.18 16.56
CA VAL A 505 -17.08 -13.82 16.64
C VAL A 505 -17.51 -12.96 15.44
N GLY A 506 -17.85 -13.60 14.32
CA GLY A 506 -18.28 -12.93 13.09
C GLY A 506 -19.79 -12.71 13.00
N GLU A 507 -20.19 -11.49 12.62
CA GLU A 507 -21.54 -11.14 12.22
C GLU A 507 -21.62 -11.14 10.68
N GLY A 508 -22.41 -12.03 10.07
CA GLY A 508 -22.36 -12.29 8.62
C GLY A 508 -22.37 -11.04 7.72
N LEU A 509 -23.39 -10.18 7.81
CA LEU A 509 -23.37 -8.91 7.06
C LEU A 509 -22.40 -7.86 7.60
N GLY A 510 -21.94 -7.99 8.84
CA GLY A 510 -20.92 -7.11 9.43
C GLY A 510 -19.59 -7.21 8.67
N ASP A 511 -19.17 -8.42 8.32
CA ASP A 511 -17.96 -8.66 7.52
C ASP A 511 -18.08 -8.05 6.11
N VAL A 512 -19.27 -8.15 5.51
CA VAL A 512 -19.59 -7.51 4.21
C VAL A 512 -19.48 -5.99 4.33
N GLY A 513 -20.10 -5.40 5.35
CA GLY A 513 -20.07 -3.96 5.60
C GLY A 513 -18.66 -3.44 5.87
N TRP A 514 -17.84 -4.21 6.59
CA TRP A 514 -16.45 -3.88 6.85
C TRP A 514 -15.60 -3.87 5.57
N ILE A 515 -15.66 -4.93 4.75
CA ILE A 515 -14.95 -4.98 3.45
C ILE A 515 -15.36 -3.81 2.57
N ARG A 516 -16.67 -3.54 2.51
CA ARG A 516 -17.23 -2.45 1.73
C ARG A 516 -16.68 -1.10 2.19
N ARG A 517 -16.63 -0.87 3.51
CA ARG A 517 -16.08 0.35 4.11
C ARG A 517 -14.61 0.52 3.75
N GLU A 518 -13.79 -0.51 3.86
CA GLU A 518 -12.37 -0.46 3.49
C GLU A 518 -12.17 -0.02 2.03
N MET A 519 -12.96 -0.58 1.09
CA MET A 519 -12.92 -0.19 -0.32
C MET A 519 -13.33 1.27 -0.54
N VAL A 520 -14.39 1.73 0.13
CA VAL A 520 -14.86 3.12 0.03
C VAL A 520 -13.81 4.09 0.57
N MET A 521 -13.29 3.84 1.77
CA MET A 521 -12.31 4.72 2.42
C MET A 521 -11.03 4.82 1.60
N TRP A 522 -10.59 3.70 1.00
CA TRP A 522 -9.42 3.70 0.12
C TRP A 522 -9.63 4.58 -1.11
N LEU A 523 -10.75 4.40 -1.82
CA LEU A 523 -11.01 5.12 -3.06
C LEU A 523 -11.33 6.59 -2.80
N GLU A 524 -12.03 6.89 -1.70
CA GLU A 524 -12.26 8.25 -1.22
C GLU A 524 -10.95 8.99 -0.96
N GLY A 525 -10.00 8.37 -0.25
CA GLY A 525 -8.68 8.99 0.02
C GLY A 525 -7.98 9.42 -1.27
N ASN A 526 -7.99 8.54 -2.28
CA ASN A 526 -7.37 8.82 -3.58
C ASN A 526 -8.07 9.92 -4.39
N VAL A 527 -9.40 9.95 -4.37
CA VAL A 527 -10.19 10.96 -5.06
C VAL A 527 -10.07 12.30 -4.33
N TRP A 528 -10.17 12.29 -3.01
CA TRP A 528 -10.10 13.46 -2.13
C TRP A 528 -8.76 14.21 -2.28
N ALA A 529 -7.65 13.48 -2.27
CA ALA A 529 -6.31 14.06 -2.46
C ALA A 529 -6.15 14.85 -3.78
N LYS A 530 -7.00 14.57 -4.79
CA LYS A 530 -6.97 15.22 -6.11
C LYS A 530 -8.19 16.10 -6.36
N PHE A 531 -9.08 16.24 -5.38
CA PHE A 531 -10.40 16.85 -5.55
C PHE A 531 -10.35 18.38 -5.70
N GLU A 532 -9.30 19.04 -5.19
CA GLU A 532 -9.10 20.48 -5.41
C GLU A 532 -8.98 20.81 -6.92
N GLY A 533 -8.41 19.89 -7.70
CA GLY A 533 -8.41 20.00 -9.15
C GLY A 533 -9.81 19.95 -9.76
N VAL A 534 -10.72 19.15 -9.18
CA VAL A 534 -12.13 19.06 -9.58
C VAL A 534 -12.88 20.34 -9.24
N ARG A 535 -12.64 20.92 -8.05
CA ARG A 535 -13.24 22.21 -7.67
C ARG A 535 -12.92 23.32 -8.66
N ARG A 536 -11.69 23.34 -9.18
CA ARG A 536 -11.25 24.34 -10.16
C ARG A 536 -11.71 24.07 -11.59
N LEU A 537 -11.68 22.81 -12.03
CA LEU A 537 -11.87 22.42 -13.43
C LEU A 537 -13.23 21.77 -13.73
N GLY A 538 -14.02 21.51 -12.69
CA GLY A 538 -15.36 20.96 -12.79
C GLY A 538 -15.42 19.49 -13.24
N ARG A 539 -16.55 19.14 -13.85
CA ARG A 539 -16.97 17.76 -14.17
C ARG A 539 -15.96 16.98 -15.01
N GLU A 540 -15.34 17.62 -16.00
CA GLU A 540 -14.38 16.95 -16.90
C GLU A 540 -13.16 16.43 -16.13
N ARG A 541 -12.69 17.17 -15.11
CA ARG A 541 -11.59 16.71 -14.26
C ARG A 541 -12.02 15.53 -13.39
N LEU A 542 -13.26 15.53 -12.89
CA LEU A 542 -13.80 14.42 -12.10
C LEU A 542 -13.80 13.13 -12.93
N GLU A 543 -14.35 13.16 -14.15
CA GLU A 543 -14.41 11.99 -15.04
C GLU A 543 -13.01 11.40 -15.29
N ARG A 544 -12.02 12.25 -15.55
CA ARG A 544 -10.62 11.84 -15.75
C ARG A 544 -9.95 11.23 -14.51
N LEU A 545 -10.42 11.52 -13.29
CA LEU A 545 -9.90 10.85 -12.10
C LEU A 545 -10.24 9.36 -12.11
N PHE A 546 -11.42 9.01 -12.64
CA PHE A 546 -11.91 7.64 -12.61
C PHE A 546 -11.47 6.78 -13.80
N THR A 547 -10.88 7.37 -14.84
CA THR A 547 -10.27 6.59 -15.93
C THR A 547 -9.16 5.67 -15.44
N GLY A 548 -8.48 6.04 -14.34
CA GLY A 548 -7.48 5.20 -13.67
C GLY A 548 -8.04 3.87 -13.14
N TYR A 549 -9.34 3.79 -12.87
CA TYR A 549 -10.03 2.58 -12.42
C TYR A 549 -10.60 1.76 -13.60
N ARG A 550 -10.02 1.96 -14.79
CA ARG A 550 -10.35 1.30 -16.07
C ARG A 550 -11.80 1.52 -16.52
N GLN A 551 -12.38 2.66 -16.18
CA GLN A 551 -13.75 3.02 -16.57
C GLN A 551 -13.84 4.16 -17.57
N GLN A 552 -14.98 4.20 -18.26
CA GLN A 552 -15.34 5.27 -19.19
C GLN A 552 -16.05 6.39 -18.44
N ASN A 553 -15.96 7.62 -18.98
CA ASN A 553 -16.63 8.79 -18.44
C ASN A 553 -18.15 8.57 -18.27
N SER A 554 -18.77 7.80 -19.16
CA SER A 554 -20.20 7.45 -19.09
C SER A 554 -20.61 6.71 -17.81
N MET A 555 -19.71 5.98 -17.16
CA MET A 555 -20.02 5.40 -15.85
C MET A 555 -20.14 6.47 -14.77
N ILE A 556 -19.28 7.49 -14.81
CA ILE A 556 -19.34 8.60 -13.85
C ILE A 556 -20.58 9.45 -14.07
N GLU A 557 -20.98 9.68 -15.32
CA GLU A 557 -22.26 10.33 -15.62
C GLU A 557 -23.43 9.58 -14.94
N ARG A 558 -23.51 8.25 -15.11
CA ARG A 558 -24.55 7.45 -14.44
C ARG A 558 -24.52 7.54 -12.92
N VAL A 559 -23.33 7.62 -12.34
CA VAL A 559 -23.14 7.77 -10.89
C VAL A 559 -23.67 9.13 -10.43
N LEU A 560 -23.38 10.20 -11.18
CA LEU A 560 -23.90 11.54 -10.89
C LEU A 560 -25.41 11.59 -11.05
N ASP A 561 -25.97 11.00 -12.12
CA ASP A 561 -27.43 10.91 -12.33
C ASP A 561 -28.12 10.18 -11.17
N ALA A 562 -27.49 9.12 -10.64
CA ALA A 562 -28.02 8.38 -9.49
C ALA A 562 -27.99 9.21 -8.20
N LEU A 563 -26.91 9.98 -7.98
CA LEU A 563 -26.82 10.90 -6.83
C LEU A 563 -27.83 12.05 -6.93
N GLU A 564 -28.03 12.60 -8.13
CA GLU A 564 -29.02 13.65 -8.39
C GLU A 564 -30.44 13.13 -8.15
N ALA A 565 -30.74 11.90 -8.58
CA ALA A 565 -32.02 11.24 -8.32
C ALA A 565 -32.28 11.00 -6.81
N GLU A 566 -31.23 10.86 -6.01
CA GLU A 566 -31.29 10.81 -4.54
C GLU A 566 -31.38 12.21 -3.88
N GLY A 567 -31.39 13.28 -4.68
CA GLY A 567 -31.54 14.66 -4.21
C GLY A 567 -30.22 15.36 -3.86
N HIS A 568 -29.08 14.78 -4.21
CA HIS A 568 -27.78 15.39 -3.98
C HIS A 568 -27.43 16.40 -5.10
N ASN A 569 -26.82 17.53 -4.72
CA ASN A 569 -26.40 18.54 -5.69
C ASN A 569 -25.10 18.11 -6.39
N VAL A 570 -25.17 17.83 -7.69
CA VAL A 570 -24.06 17.36 -8.52
C VAL A 570 -23.42 18.41 -9.44
N ASP A 571 -23.89 19.66 -9.35
CA ASP A 571 -23.46 20.75 -10.23
C ASP A 571 -22.50 21.74 -9.53
N ASP A 572 -22.48 21.77 -8.19
CA ASP A 572 -21.64 22.68 -7.40
C ASP A 572 -20.54 21.94 -6.62
N PHE A 573 -19.52 21.45 -7.34
CA PHE A 573 -18.37 20.75 -6.75
C PHE A 573 -17.57 21.60 -5.76
N VAL A 574 -17.70 22.94 -5.79
CA VAL A 574 -16.99 23.83 -4.86
C VAL A 574 -17.49 23.60 -3.43
N LYS A 575 -18.79 23.35 -3.27
CA LYS A 575 -19.41 23.08 -1.95
C LYS A 575 -19.26 21.65 -1.48
N TRP A 576 -18.77 20.74 -2.33
CA TRP A 576 -18.63 19.34 -1.96
C TRP A 576 -17.64 19.17 -0.81
N THR A 577 -18.11 18.48 0.21
CA THR A 577 -17.34 18.05 1.38
C THR A 577 -16.74 16.66 1.12
N ARG A 578 -15.89 16.22 2.04
CA ARG A 578 -15.34 14.85 2.02
C ARG A 578 -16.43 13.78 2.09
N VAL A 579 -17.55 14.09 2.76
CA VAL A 579 -18.71 13.19 2.84
C VAL A 579 -19.40 13.05 1.47
N ASP A 580 -19.50 14.13 0.68
CA ASP A 580 -20.07 14.08 -0.66
C ASP A 580 -19.18 13.27 -1.62
N VAL A 581 -17.87 13.41 -1.49
CA VAL A 581 -16.90 12.55 -2.22
C VAL A 581 -17.02 11.09 -1.78
N ARG A 582 -17.21 10.81 -0.49
CA ARG A 582 -17.47 9.45 0.01
C ARG A 582 -18.75 8.86 -0.59
N ARG A 583 -19.83 9.64 -0.68
CA ARG A 583 -21.08 9.24 -1.35
C ARG A 583 -20.84 8.93 -2.82
N LEU A 584 -20.15 9.81 -3.55
CA LEU A 584 -19.76 9.56 -4.94
C LEU A 584 -18.99 8.25 -5.09
N VAL A 585 -18.00 8.02 -4.24
CA VAL A 585 -17.17 6.81 -4.28
C VAL A 585 -17.97 5.56 -3.93
N SER A 586 -18.82 5.62 -2.91
CA SER A 586 -19.72 4.51 -2.57
C SER A 586 -20.64 4.19 -3.75
N CYS A 587 -21.23 5.21 -4.39
CA CYS A 587 -22.10 5.03 -5.55
C CYS A 587 -21.34 4.39 -6.70
N PHE A 588 -20.18 4.96 -7.04
CA PHE A 588 -19.29 4.47 -8.07
C PHE A 588 -18.93 3.00 -7.88
N LEU A 589 -18.53 2.59 -6.67
CA LEU A 589 -18.17 1.19 -6.44
C LEU A 589 -19.38 0.24 -6.58
N GLY A 590 -20.61 0.70 -6.35
CA GLY A 590 -21.82 -0.11 -6.55
C GLY A 590 -22.17 -0.33 -8.03
N PHE A 591 -21.88 0.65 -8.89
CA PHE A 591 -21.96 0.52 -10.35
C PHE A 591 -20.78 -0.26 -10.93
N ARG A 592 -19.57 0.04 -10.46
CA ARG A 592 -18.31 -0.51 -10.97
C ARG A 592 -18.13 -1.96 -10.61
N PHE A 593 -18.48 -2.34 -9.38
CA PHE A 593 -18.26 -3.68 -8.86
C PHE A 593 -19.57 -4.27 -8.31
N PRO A 594 -20.51 -4.66 -9.20
CA PRO A 594 -21.61 -5.51 -8.79
C PRO A 594 -21.06 -6.73 -8.04
N THR A 595 -21.66 -7.08 -6.91
CA THR A 595 -21.11 -8.10 -6.02
C THR A 595 -22.17 -9.15 -5.67
N VAL A 596 -21.80 -10.43 -5.78
CA VAL A 596 -22.54 -11.59 -5.28
C VAL A 596 -21.90 -12.05 -3.97
N LEU A 597 -22.71 -12.36 -2.98
CA LEU A 597 -22.26 -12.91 -1.70
C LEU A 597 -22.27 -14.45 -1.76
N ALA A 598 -21.12 -15.06 -1.56
CA ALA A 598 -20.96 -16.48 -1.32
C ALA A 598 -20.89 -16.72 0.19
N CYS A 599 -22.03 -17.10 0.78
CA CYS A 599 -22.19 -17.40 2.20
C CYS A 599 -21.54 -18.77 2.49
N ASN A 600 -20.22 -18.78 2.70
CA ASN A 600 -19.43 -20.01 2.80
C ASN A 600 -19.46 -20.62 4.20
N LYS A 601 -19.12 -21.91 4.27
CA LYS A 601 -19.19 -22.74 5.49
C LYS A 601 -20.61 -22.82 6.06
N ILE A 602 -21.62 -22.81 5.19
CA ILE A 602 -23.02 -22.87 5.61
C ILE A 602 -23.38 -24.18 6.33
N ASP A 603 -22.64 -25.25 6.05
CA ASP A 603 -22.68 -26.53 6.75
C ASP A 603 -22.31 -26.43 8.25
N LYS A 604 -21.65 -25.33 8.65
CA LYS A 604 -21.23 -25.05 10.03
C LYS A 604 -21.92 -23.83 10.63
N ALA A 605 -22.87 -23.23 9.92
CA ALA A 605 -23.62 -22.07 10.38
C ALA A 605 -24.82 -22.50 11.23
N ASP A 606 -25.25 -21.60 12.12
CA ASP A 606 -26.51 -21.79 12.85
C ASP A 606 -27.72 -21.76 11.90
N GLU A 607 -28.79 -22.44 12.28
CA GLU A 607 -30.04 -22.48 11.51
C GLU A 607 -30.64 -21.05 11.36
N GLY A 608 -31.12 -20.70 10.17
CA GLY A 608 -31.71 -19.39 9.87
C GLY A 608 -30.71 -18.27 9.53
N VAL A 609 -29.40 -18.50 9.63
CA VAL A 609 -28.38 -17.47 9.29
C VAL A 609 -28.45 -17.07 7.83
N LEU A 610 -28.61 -18.04 6.91
CA LEU A 610 -28.69 -17.76 5.49
C LEU A 610 -29.94 -16.94 5.17
N GLU A 611 -31.09 -17.36 5.65
CA GLU A 611 -32.38 -16.69 5.47
C GLU A 611 -32.30 -15.25 6.00
N GLY A 612 -31.78 -15.06 7.21
CA GLY A 612 -31.63 -13.73 7.81
C GLY A 612 -30.67 -12.81 7.05
N ILE A 613 -29.65 -13.35 6.37
CA ILE A 613 -28.78 -12.58 5.47
C ILE A 613 -29.54 -12.22 4.19
N LEU A 614 -30.19 -13.20 3.55
CA LEU A 614 -30.88 -13.02 2.27
C LEU A 614 -32.05 -12.04 2.37
N GLU A 615 -32.79 -12.04 3.48
CA GLU A 615 -33.90 -11.09 3.73
C GLU A 615 -33.46 -9.63 3.81
N ARG A 616 -32.21 -9.38 4.21
CA ARG A 616 -31.64 -8.04 4.32
C ARG A 616 -30.97 -7.57 3.03
N LEU A 617 -30.85 -8.43 2.02
CA LEU A 617 -30.33 -8.03 0.73
C LEU A 617 -31.38 -7.24 -0.05
N PRO A 618 -30.98 -6.23 -0.85
CA PRO A 618 -29.60 -5.78 -1.07
C PRO A 618 -29.04 -4.92 0.08
N ALA A 619 -27.87 -5.32 0.62
CA ALA A 619 -27.14 -4.60 1.68
C ALA A 619 -25.69 -4.36 1.26
N HIS A 620 -25.13 -3.20 1.59
CA HIS A 620 -23.72 -2.83 1.31
C HIS A 620 -23.26 -3.03 -0.16
N GLY A 621 -24.18 -2.97 -1.12
CA GLY A 621 -23.91 -3.19 -2.55
C GLY A 621 -23.95 -4.66 -3.00
N ILE A 622 -24.21 -5.60 -2.10
CA ILE A 622 -24.50 -7.00 -2.44
C ILE A 622 -25.89 -7.08 -3.08
N ARG A 623 -25.96 -7.72 -4.25
CA ARG A 623 -27.22 -7.87 -5.00
C ARG A 623 -27.90 -9.20 -4.76
N GLU A 624 -27.08 -10.25 -4.67
CA GLU A 624 -27.57 -11.61 -4.51
C GLU A 624 -26.66 -12.37 -3.55
N GLY A 625 -27.24 -13.32 -2.80
CA GLY A 625 -26.52 -14.25 -1.94
C GLY A 625 -26.78 -15.70 -2.32
N VAL A 626 -25.81 -16.56 -2.01
CA VAL A 626 -25.91 -18.02 -2.15
C VAL A 626 -25.21 -18.69 -0.97
N GLY A 627 -25.90 -19.61 -0.28
CA GLY A 627 -25.28 -20.52 0.68
C GLY A 627 -24.36 -21.50 -0.02
N VAL A 628 -23.08 -21.55 0.35
CA VAL A 628 -22.09 -22.44 -0.26
C VAL A 628 -21.33 -23.24 0.79
N CYS A 629 -20.95 -24.46 0.44
CA CYS A 629 -19.90 -25.19 1.14
C CYS A 629 -18.76 -25.45 0.16
N ALA A 630 -17.85 -24.48 0.06
CA ALA A 630 -16.75 -24.55 -0.92
C ALA A 630 -15.84 -25.77 -0.68
N LEU A 631 -15.72 -26.24 0.56
CA LEU A 631 -14.91 -27.41 0.89
C LEU A 631 -15.54 -28.70 0.31
N SER A 632 -16.82 -28.95 0.59
CA SER A 632 -17.54 -30.11 0.05
C SER A 632 -17.54 -30.11 -1.48
N GLU A 633 -17.82 -28.96 -2.11
CA GLU A 633 -17.77 -28.85 -3.57
C GLU A 633 -16.36 -29.10 -4.11
N CYS A 634 -15.31 -28.59 -3.46
CA CYS A 634 -13.93 -28.86 -3.85
C CYS A 634 -13.57 -30.36 -3.71
N GLU A 635 -14.06 -31.04 -2.68
CA GLU A 635 -13.85 -32.47 -2.48
C GLU A 635 -14.58 -33.33 -3.53
N ILE A 636 -15.82 -32.96 -3.87
CA ILE A 636 -16.59 -33.61 -4.95
C ILE A 636 -15.81 -33.51 -6.25
N VAL A 637 -15.31 -32.32 -6.60
CA VAL A 637 -14.54 -32.13 -7.84
C VAL A 637 -13.25 -32.94 -7.81
N ARG A 638 -12.53 -32.97 -6.68
CA ARG A 638 -11.31 -33.77 -6.55
C ARG A 638 -11.60 -35.26 -6.73
N LYS A 639 -12.66 -35.80 -6.11
CA LYS A 639 -13.05 -37.21 -6.26
C LYS A 639 -13.47 -37.53 -7.70
N ALA A 640 -14.19 -36.62 -8.35
CA ALA A 640 -14.57 -36.76 -9.76
C ALA A 640 -13.33 -36.76 -10.68
N ILE A 641 -12.33 -35.92 -10.41
CA ILE A 641 -11.05 -35.92 -11.14
C ILE A 641 -10.28 -37.22 -10.94
N ASP A 642 -10.27 -37.75 -9.71
CA ASP A 642 -9.61 -39.02 -9.36
C ASP A 642 -10.34 -40.27 -9.90
N GLY A 643 -11.49 -40.11 -10.56
CA GLY A 643 -12.32 -41.22 -11.05
C GLY A 643 -12.96 -42.06 -9.95
N LYS A 644 -13.13 -41.50 -8.75
CA LYS A 644 -13.78 -42.16 -7.60
C LYS A 644 -15.29 -41.95 -7.66
N ASP A 645 -16.05 -42.89 -7.09
CA ASP A 645 -17.51 -42.77 -7.02
C ASP A 645 -17.90 -41.53 -6.19
N THR A 646 -18.87 -40.78 -6.71
CA THR A 646 -19.39 -39.53 -6.15
C THR A 646 -20.87 -39.66 -5.76
N SER A 647 -21.46 -40.85 -5.92
CA SER A 647 -22.87 -41.16 -5.63
C SER A 647 -23.29 -40.89 -4.17
N ASP A 648 -22.37 -41.05 -3.22
CA ASP A 648 -22.61 -40.83 -1.78
C ASP A 648 -22.57 -39.34 -1.36
N LEU A 649 -22.25 -38.42 -2.27
CA LEU A 649 -22.13 -36.99 -1.97
C LEU A 649 -23.28 -36.21 -2.57
N GLU A 650 -23.96 -35.43 -1.74
CA GLU A 650 -24.98 -34.49 -2.20
C GLU A 650 -24.31 -33.38 -3.02
N ILE A 651 -24.51 -33.41 -4.34
CA ILE A 651 -23.94 -32.40 -5.25
C ILE A 651 -24.71 -31.10 -5.07
N THR A 652 -24.21 -30.23 -4.19
CA THR A 652 -24.62 -28.84 -4.18
C THR A 652 -23.82 -28.12 -5.27
N GLU A 653 -24.46 -27.63 -6.32
CA GLU A 653 -23.78 -26.84 -7.39
C GLU A 653 -23.73 -25.35 -7.04
N ASN A 654 -23.56 -25.01 -5.76
CA ASN A 654 -23.79 -23.66 -5.27
C ASN A 654 -22.61 -22.72 -5.57
N VAL A 655 -21.36 -23.21 -5.66
CA VAL A 655 -20.22 -22.43 -6.18
C VAL A 655 -20.48 -22.02 -7.63
N TRP A 656 -20.93 -22.96 -8.49
CA TRP A 656 -21.28 -22.65 -9.88
C TRP A 656 -22.47 -21.72 -9.99
N LYS A 657 -23.51 -21.91 -9.16
CA LYS A 657 -24.66 -21.01 -9.09
C LYS A 657 -24.24 -19.58 -8.71
N THR A 658 -23.31 -19.44 -7.77
CA THR A 658 -22.74 -18.15 -7.38
C THR A 658 -22.02 -17.49 -8.55
N LEU A 659 -21.20 -18.23 -9.28
CA LEU A 659 -20.50 -17.70 -10.45
C LEU A 659 -21.48 -17.35 -11.59
N SER A 660 -22.51 -18.14 -11.82
CA SER A 660 -23.56 -17.84 -12.81
C SER A 660 -24.29 -16.54 -12.51
N LYS A 661 -24.64 -16.31 -11.23
CA LYS A 661 -25.18 -15.02 -10.76
C LYS A 661 -24.19 -13.87 -10.93
N ALA A 662 -22.90 -14.10 -10.70
CA ALA A 662 -21.90 -13.06 -10.95
C ALA A 662 -21.81 -12.71 -12.45
N VAL A 663 -21.87 -13.71 -13.33
CA VAL A 663 -21.89 -13.48 -14.78
C VAL A 663 -23.12 -12.69 -15.22
N SER A 664 -24.31 -13.01 -14.68
CA SER A 664 -25.55 -12.28 -15.01
C SER A 664 -25.54 -10.83 -14.53
N LEU A 665 -24.80 -10.52 -13.45
CA LEU A 665 -24.59 -9.14 -12.99
C LEU A 665 -23.54 -8.38 -13.81
N SER A 666 -22.74 -9.06 -14.63
CA SER A 666 -21.76 -8.41 -15.48
C SER A 666 -22.43 -7.76 -16.71
N SER A 667 -22.02 -6.55 -17.09
CA SER A 667 -22.48 -5.84 -18.30
C SER A 667 -21.88 -6.42 -19.60
N THR A 668 -21.83 -7.74 -19.71
CA THR A 668 -21.14 -8.45 -20.80
C THR A 668 -22.14 -8.87 -21.87
N VAL A 669 -21.84 -8.54 -23.13
CA VAL A 669 -22.60 -9.00 -24.29
C VAL A 669 -21.94 -10.24 -24.86
N PHE A 670 -22.65 -11.36 -24.84
CA PHE A 670 -22.18 -12.63 -25.41
C PHE A 670 -22.53 -12.72 -26.90
N VAL A 671 -21.52 -12.93 -27.74
CA VAL A 671 -21.66 -13.02 -29.19
C VAL A 671 -21.15 -14.37 -29.68
N TYR A 672 -21.87 -14.95 -30.64
CA TYR A 672 -21.62 -16.27 -31.19
C TYR A 672 -21.29 -16.17 -32.67
N PRO A 673 -19.99 -16.05 -33.01
CA PRO A 673 -19.56 -15.95 -34.40
C PRO A 673 -19.66 -17.31 -35.09
N VAL A 674 -20.40 -17.36 -36.20
CA VAL A 674 -20.66 -18.60 -36.97
C VAL A 674 -20.26 -18.45 -38.43
N ILE A 675 -19.87 -19.55 -39.06
CA ILE A 675 -19.61 -19.64 -40.50
C ILE A 675 -20.93 -19.56 -41.27
N ASP A 676 -21.95 -20.22 -40.74
CA ASP A 676 -23.25 -20.41 -41.37
C ASP A 676 -24.34 -20.40 -40.29
N LEU A 677 -25.38 -19.62 -40.55
CA LEU A 677 -26.48 -19.34 -39.61
C LEU A 677 -27.47 -20.49 -39.48
N ASN A 678 -27.58 -21.37 -40.49
CA ASN A 678 -28.46 -22.53 -40.45
C ASN A 678 -27.82 -23.67 -39.64
N THR A 679 -26.52 -23.87 -39.80
CA THR A 679 -25.77 -24.92 -39.11
C THR A 679 -25.24 -24.48 -37.74
N CYS A 680 -25.08 -23.18 -37.54
CA CYS A 680 -24.46 -22.56 -36.36
C CYS A 680 -23.02 -23.04 -36.07
N MET A 681 -22.31 -23.54 -37.09
CA MET A 681 -20.91 -23.97 -36.95
C MET A 681 -19.98 -22.79 -36.64
N SER A 682 -19.07 -22.98 -35.68
CA SER A 682 -18.08 -21.96 -35.28
C SER A 682 -16.99 -21.78 -36.33
N LEU A 683 -16.31 -20.63 -36.31
CA LEU A 683 -15.19 -20.34 -37.23
C LEU A 683 -14.04 -21.36 -37.06
N PRO A 684 -13.48 -21.94 -38.14
CA PRO A 684 -12.51 -23.04 -38.02
C PRO A 684 -11.19 -22.61 -37.35
N SER A 685 -10.78 -21.36 -37.54
CA SER A 685 -9.57 -20.80 -36.92
C SER A 685 -9.73 -20.59 -35.42
N MET A 686 -10.95 -20.47 -34.91
CA MET A 686 -11.20 -20.36 -33.47
C MET A 686 -11.13 -21.73 -32.78
N VAL A 687 -11.28 -22.82 -33.53
CA VAL A 687 -11.18 -24.20 -33.03
C VAL A 687 -9.72 -24.66 -32.86
N LYS A 688 -8.77 -24.11 -33.62
CA LYS A 688 -7.36 -24.56 -33.65
C LYS A 688 -6.44 -23.97 -32.57
N ASN A 689 -6.87 -22.98 -31.80
CA ASN A 689 -5.99 -22.24 -30.87
C ASN A 689 -5.84 -22.88 -29.47
N VAL A 690 -6.19 -24.15 -29.30
CA VAL A 690 -6.08 -24.87 -28.00
C VAL A 690 -4.72 -25.56 -27.84
N GLU A 691 -4.01 -25.84 -28.94
CA GLU A 691 -2.71 -26.49 -28.89
C GLU A 691 -1.60 -25.49 -29.21
N GLY A 692 -0.94 -24.98 -28.17
CA GLY A 692 -0.01 -23.86 -28.30
C GLY A 692 1.11 -23.79 -27.28
N GLY A 693 1.60 -24.93 -26.78
CA GLY A 693 2.96 -25.04 -26.25
C GLY A 693 3.93 -25.44 -27.36
N GLY A 694 4.44 -24.45 -28.11
CA GLY A 694 5.67 -24.54 -28.92
C GLY A 694 5.61 -25.26 -30.27
N GLY A 695 6.06 -24.57 -31.33
CA GLY A 695 6.51 -25.20 -32.58
C GLY A 695 5.89 -24.61 -33.85
N SER A 696 6.74 -24.03 -34.69
CA SER A 696 6.39 -23.55 -36.03
C SER A 696 5.88 -24.67 -36.94
N THR A 697 4.87 -24.39 -37.76
CA THR A 697 4.82 -24.81 -39.18
C THR A 697 3.60 -24.21 -39.91
N SER A 698 3.91 -23.52 -41.01
CA SER A 698 3.19 -23.45 -42.29
C SER A 698 1.68 -23.72 -42.32
N ALA A 699 0.94 -22.72 -42.80
CA ALA A 699 -0.42 -22.86 -43.29
C ALA A 699 -0.49 -23.79 -44.51
N THR A 700 -1.15 -24.94 -44.36
CA THR A 700 -1.69 -25.72 -45.48
C THR A 700 -2.92 -26.48 -45.02
N ALA A 701 -3.76 -26.84 -46.01
CA ALA A 701 -5.07 -27.47 -45.92
C ALA A 701 -5.26 -28.43 -44.73
N ILE A 702 -6.48 -28.47 -44.19
CA ILE A 702 -6.97 -29.48 -43.25
C ILE A 702 -6.48 -30.85 -43.73
N SER A 703 -5.48 -31.42 -43.05
CA SER A 703 -4.90 -32.69 -43.49
C SER A 703 -5.92 -33.80 -43.26
N GLU A 704 -6.04 -34.74 -44.20
CA GLU A 704 -6.90 -35.91 -44.08
C GLU A 704 -6.64 -36.73 -42.80
N ASN A 705 -5.48 -36.54 -42.17
CA ASN A 705 -5.15 -37.18 -40.90
C ASN A 705 -5.98 -36.62 -39.72
N HIS A 706 -6.47 -35.38 -39.79
CA HIS A 706 -7.38 -34.83 -38.78
C HIS A 706 -8.80 -35.42 -38.88
N LYS A 707 -9.27 -35.75 -40.09
CA LYS A 707 -10.52 -36.51 -40.28
C LYS A 707 -10.40 -37.94 -39.74
N LYS A 708 -9.22 -38.56 -39.87
CA LYS A 708 -8.95 -39.93 -39.37
C LYS A 708 -8.78 -39.98 -37.85
N SER A 709 -8.23 -38.95 -37.22
CA SER A 709 -8.11 -38.83 -35.75
C SER A 709 -9.48 -38.75 -35.06
N LEU A 710 -10.40 -37.93 -35.59
CA LEU A 710 -11.78 -37.80 -35.10
C LEU A 710 -12.60 -39.10 -35.27
N ALA A 711 -12.36 -39.83 -36.35
CA ALA A 711 -13.02 -41.13 -36.59
C ALA A 711 -12.52 -42.25 -35.66
N ALA A 712 -11.25 -42.21 -35.24
CA ALA A 712 -10.65 -43.23 -34.38
C ALA A 712 -11.11 -43.18 -32.90
N ARG A 713 -11.70 -42.07 -32.46
CA ARG A 713 -12.30 -41.89 -31.12
C ARG A 713 -13.83 -41.91 -31.10
N GLY A 714 -14.49 -42.27 -32.21
CA GLY A 714 -15.95 -42.44 -32.25
C GLY A 714 -16.78 -41.15 -32.12
N GLY A 715 -16.18 -39.97 -32.35
CA GLY A 715 -16.90 -38.69 -32.31
C GLY A 715 -17.69 -38.44 -33.60
N ARG A 716 -19.02 -38.31 -33.52
CA ARG A 716 -19.84 -37.79 -34.63
C ARG A 716 -19.44 -36.34 -34.95
N PRO A 717 -19.55 -35.89 -36.22
CA PRO A 717 -19.51 -34.47 -36.53
C PRO A 717 -20.59 -33.71 -35.74
N PRO A 718 -20.36 -32.42 -35.41
CA PRO A 718 -21.34 -31.62 -34.69
C PRO A 718 -22.71 -31.64 -35.39
N GLU A 719 -23.79 -31.98 -34.66
CA GLU A 719 -25.15 -31.88 -35.19
C GLU A 719 -25.53 -30.41 -35.47
N ALA A 720 -26.40 -30.16 -36.45
CA ALA A 720 -26.83 -28.81 -36.82
C ALA A 720 -27.50 -28.08 -35.64
N GLY A 721 -27.18 -26.80 -35.44
CA GLY A 721 -27.66 -26.01 -34.30
C GLY A 721 -26.74 -26.03 -33.07
N MET A 722 -25.59 -26.68 -33.17
CA MET A 722 -24.62 -26.80 -32.08
C MET A 722 -23.57 -25.70 -32.10
N LEU A 723 -23.64 -24.83 -31.10
CA LEU A 723 -22.88 -23.60 -30.99
C LEU A 723 -21.63 -23.82 -30.11
N GLN A 724 -20.40 -23.68 -30.67
CA GLN A 724 -19.16 -24.13 -29.99
C GLN A 724 -18.31 -23.02 -29.35
N ILE A 725 -18.04 -21.89 -30.02
CA ILE A 725 -17.23 -20.77 -29.43
C ILE A 725 -18.01 -19.46 -29.21
N CYS A 726 -17.77 -18.80 -28.07
CA CYS A 726 -18.39 -17.54 -27.64
C CYS A 726 -17.31 -16.48 -27.52
N VAL A 727 -17.61 -15.24 -27.93
CA VAL A 727 -16.78 -14.08 -27.62
C VAL A 727 -17.53 -13.13 -26.68
N CYS A 728 -16.81 -12.56 -25.73
CA CYS A 728 -17.37 -11.61 -24.78
C CYS A 728 -17.07 -10.18 -25.28
N MET A 729 -18.11 -9.36 -25.35
CA MET A 729 -18.04 -7.97 -25.82
C MET A 729 -18.53 -7.04 -24.71
N LYS A 730 -18.06 -5.78 -24.74
CA LYS A 730 -18.57 -4.73 -23.87
C LYS A 730 -19.96 -4.30 -24.29
N GLU A 731 -20.77 -3.84 -23.35
CA GLU A 731 -22.00 -3.13 -23.66
C GLU A 731 -21.70 -1.91 -24.55
N GLY A 732 -22.56 -1.66 -25.55
CA GLY A 732 -22.29 -0.66 -26.59
C GLY A 732 -21.40 -1.12 -27.76
N SER A 733 -20.99 -2.39 -27.79
CA SER A 733 -20.25 -2.95 -28.94
C SER A 733 -21.09 -3.01 -30.20
N THR A 734 -20.46 -2.62 -31.30
CA THR A 734 -21.04 -2.66 -32.64
C THR A 734 -20.62 -3.93 -33.39
N VAL A 735 -21.27 -4.19 -34.53
CA VAL A 735 -20.84 -5.23 -35.47
C VAL A 735 -19.39 -5.00 -35.94
N SER A 736 -18.96 -3.74 -36.09
CA SER A 736 -17.55 -3.43 -36.39
C SER A 736 -16.61 -3.93 -35.30
N ASP A 737 -16.94 -3.71 -34.03
CA ASP A 737 -16.10 -4.12 -32.91
C ASP A 737 -15.94 -5.65 -32.86
N VAL A 738 -17.01 -6.39 -33.19
CA VAL A 738 -16.95 -7.85 -33.33
C VAL A 738 -16.04 -8.24 -34.49
N TYR A 739 -16.17 -7.61 -35.66
CA TYR A 739 -15.30 -7.86 -36.80
C TYR A 739 -13.83 -7.60 -36.48
N ASP A 740 -13.53 -6.45 -35.86
CA ASP A 740 -12.17 -6.05 -35.50
C ASP A 740 -11.58 -7.00 -34.46
N HIS A 741 -12.37 -7.43 -33.47
CA HIS A 741 -11.94 -8.45 -32.52
C HIS A 741 -11.61 -9.78 -33.21
N LEU A 742 -12.50 -10.30 -34.06
CA LEU A 742 -12.29 -11.54 -34.80
C LEU A 742 -11.07 -11.48 -35.73
N LYS A 743 -10.80 -10.31 -36.31
CA LYS A 743 -9.60 -10.08 -37.13
C LYS A 743 -8.33 -10.06 -36.28
N ASN A 744 -8.37 -9.42 -35.11
CA ASN A 744 -7.24 -9.34 -34.18
C ASN A 744 -6.82 -10.71 -33.67
N ILE A 745 -7.78 -11.59 -33.35
CA ILE A 745 -7.51 -12.98 -32.95
C ILE A 745 -7.23 -13.90 -34.17
N LYS A 746 -7.15 -13.35 -35.37
CA LYS A 746 -6.92 -14.07 -36.65
C LYS A 746 -7.99 -15.14 -36.95
N ALA A 747 -9.20 -14.99 -36.40
CA ALA A 747 -10.33 -15.87 -36.67
C ALA A 747 -10.88 -15.67 -38.09
N ILE A 748 -10.84 -14.43 -38.59
CA ILE A 748 -11.25 -14.05 -39.94
C ILE A 748 -10.17 -13.17 -40.58
N SER A 749 -10.14 -13.12 -41.92
CA SER A 749 -9.21 -12.29 -42.68
C SER A 749 -9.94 -11.53 -43.79
N GLY A 750 -9.32 -10.49 -44.34
CA GLY A 750 -9.90 -9.70 -45.41
C GLY A 750 -10.78 -8.53 -44.94
N MET A 751 -11.33 -7.77 -45.88
CA MET A 751 -12.16 -6.59 -45.58
C MET A 751 -13.61 -6.99 -45.27
N PHE A 752 -14.26 -6.27 -44.35
CA PHE A 752 -15.68 -6.45 -44.05
C PHE A 752 -16.54 -6.21 -45.30
N VAL A 753 -17.50 -7.10 -45.56
CA VAL A 753 -18.44 -6.99 -46.68
C VAL A 753 -19.86 -6.81 -46.16
N ARG A 754 -20.32 -7.76 -45.32
CA ARG A 754 -21.66 -7.73 -44.72
C ARG A 754 -21.69 -8.59 -43.47
N ALA A 755 -22.67 -8.34 -42.61
CA ALA A 755 -22.98 -9.19 -41.47
C ALA A 755 -24.46 -9.58 -41.49
N GLU A 756 -24.75 -10.77 -41.00
CA GLU A 756 -26.09 -11.26 -40.75
C GLU A 756 -26.15 -11.76 -39.30
N GLY A 757 -27.28 -11.58 -38.63
CA GLY A 757 -27.46 -12.12 -37.29
C GLY A 757 -28.88 -12.50 -36.95
N MET A 758 -29.02 -13.25 -35.86
CA MET A 758 -30.28 -13.73 -35.29
C MET A 758 -30.20 -13.78 -33.77
N SER A 759 -31.37 -13.87 -33.11
CA SER A 759 -31.47 -13.90 -31.65
C SER A 759 -31.17 -15.29 -31.09
N ASN A 760 -31.83 -16.32 -31.62
CA ASN A 760 -31.70 -17.72 -31.22
C ASN A 760 -31.57 -18.64 -32.43
N VAL A 761 -31.05 -19.84 -32.20
CA VAL A 761 -30.93 -20.88 -33.23
C VAL A 761 -32.32 -21.18 -33.82
N GLY A 762 -32.45 -21.07 -35.14
CA GLY A 762 -33.70 -21.29 -35.86
C GLY A 762 -34.54 -20.04 -36.10
N ASP A 763 -34.20 -18.90 -35.49
CA ASP A 763 -34.84 -17.62 -35.78
C ASP A 763 -34.48 -17.13 -37.20
N LYS A 764 -35.35 -16.30 -37.79
CA LYS A 764 -35.05 -15.65 -39.07
C LYS A 764 -33.85 -14.70 -38.91
N SER A 765 -32.81 -14.93 -39.71
CA SER A 765 -31.69 -14.00 -39.77
C SER A 765 -32.04 -12.72 -40.50
N ARG A 766 -31.33 -11.64 -40.15
CA ARG A 766 -31.40 -10.36 -40.85
C ARG A 766 -30.02 -9.79 -41.11
N GLN A 767 -29.91 -8.96 -42.14
CA GLN A 767 -28.70 -8.21 -42.41
C GLN A 767 -28.49 -7.13 -41.32
N LEU A 768 -27.24 -6.97 -40.90
CA LEU A 768 -26.84 -6.00 -39.87
C LEU A 768 -25.94 -4.93 -40.50
N LYS A 769 -26.08 -3.68 -40.02
CA LYS A 769 -25.16 -2.60 -40.38
C LYS A 769 -23.89 -2.68 -39.53
N LYS A 770 -22.79 -2.08 -40.01
CA LYS A 770 -21.49 -2.12 -39.34
C LYS A 770 -21.53 -1.37 -37.99
N GLU A 771 -22.29 -0.29 -37.92
CA GLU A 771 -22.45 0.58 -36.74
C GLU A 771 -23.56 0.10 -35.80
N GLU A 772 -24.24 -0.99 -36.16
CA GLU A 772 -25.36 -1.50 -35.38
C GLU A 772 -24.88 -2.15 -34.07
N LEU A 773 -25.57 -1.85 -32.96
CA LEU A 773 -25.25 -2.42 -31.65
C LEU A 773 -25.55 -3.91 -31.58
N VAL A 774 -24.65 -4.65 -30.93
CA VAL A 774 -24.81 -6.06 -30.66
C VAL A 774 -25.53 -6.25 -29.32
N ASN A 775 -26.58 -7.06 -29.33
CA ASN A 775 -27.44 -7.33 -28.21
C ASN A 775 -28.10 -8.72 -28.35
N SER A 776 -29.05 -9.05 -27.47
CA SER A 776 -29.75 -10.34 -27.47
C SER A 776 -30.49 -10.68 -28.76
N SER A 777 -30.87 -9.68 -29.58
CA SER A 777 -31.60 -9.87 -30.84
C SER A 777 -30.72 -10.22 -32.05
N ASN A 778 -29.40 -10.06 -31.95
CA ASN A 778 -28.46 -10.25 -33.05
C ASN A 778 -27.12 -10.88 -32.60
N ARG A 779 -27.16 -11.62 -31.47
CA ARG A 779 -26.00 -12.23 -30.82
C ARG A 779 -25.39 -13.41 -31.57
N ILE A 780 -26.17 -14.16 -32.35
CA ILE A 780 -25.64 -15.20 -33.24
C ILE A 780 -25.34 -14.53 -34.57
N MET A 781 -24.06 -14.47 -34.96
CA MET A 781 -23.60 -13.55 -35.99
C MET A 781 -22.68 -14.22 -36.99
N ARG A 782 -22.98 -14.00 -38.27
CA ARG A 782 -22.12 -14.38 -39.40
C ARG A 782 -21.55 -13.13 -40.03
N ILE A 783 -20.22 -13.02 -40.05
CA ILE A 783 -19.50 -11.93 -40.70
C ILE A 783 -18.87 -12.43 -42.00
N MET A 784 -19.12 -11.73 -43.09
CA MET A 784 -18.61 -12.06 -44.41
C MET A 784 -17.52 -11.08 -44.81
N THR A 785 -16.41 -11.63 -45.29
CA THR A 785 -15.22 -10.88 -45.66
C THR A 785 -14.75 -11.26 -47.07
N ASN A 786 -14.09 -10.33 -47.76
CA ASN A 786 -13.43 -10.60 -49.05
C ASN A 786 -11.97 -10.98 -48.82
N LYS A 787 -11.49 -12.06 -49.44
CA LYS A 787 -10.04 -12.38 -49.47
C LYS A 787 -9.28 -11.31 -50.25
N ASN A 788 -8.37 -10.57 -49.62
CA ASN A 788 -7.36 -9.82 -50.37
C ASN A 788 -6.28 -10.80 -50.84
N ARG A 789 -6.16 -10.97 -52.17
CA ARG A 789 -4.94 -11.43 -52.83
C ARG A 789 -3.87 -10.36 -52.61
N ALA A 790 -2.96 -10.56 -51.66
CA ALA A 790 -1.73 -9.76 -51.58
C ALA A 790 -0.60 -10.62 -51.02
N HIS A 791 0.49 -10.70 -51.80
CA HIS A 791 1.72 -11.49 -51.64
C HIS A 791 1.65 -13.01 -51.84
N ASP A 792 1.50 -13.40 -53.11
CA ASP A 792 2.24 -14.50 -53.71
C ASP A 792 2.85 -13.99 -55.03
N SER A 793 4.15 -13.69 -55.01
CA SER A 793 5.02 -13.41 -56.17
C SER A 793 6.44 -13.53 -55.61
N GLY A 794 7.14 -14.63 -55.79
CA GLY A 794 7.53 -15.19 -57.08
C GLY A 794 9.04 -15.02 -57.13
N GLU A 795 9.77 -16.13 -56.99
CA GLU A 795 11.21 -16.20 -57.20
C GLU A 795 11.57 -15.56 -58.55
N ASP A 796 12.60 -14.72 -58.56
CA ASP A 796 13.38 -14.52 -59.78
C ASP A 796 14.87 -14.60 -59.47
N ARG A 797 15.52 -15.53 -60.16
CA ARG A 797 16.96 -15.77 -60.15
C ARG A 797 17.58 -14.88 -61.22
N GLY A 798 18.68 -14.21 -60.89
CA GLY A 798 19.75 -13.96 -61.87
C GLY A 798 20.43 -12.60 -61.82
N GLY A 799 21.74 -12.63 -61.58
CA GLY A 799 22.68 -11.87 -62.41
C GLY A 799 23.18 -10.51 -61.91
N GLY A 800 24.22 -10.53 -61.08
CA GLY A 800 25.52 -9.96 -61.45
C GLY A 800 25.76 -8.44 -61.45
N VAL A 801 26.85 -8.09 -60.74
CA VAL A 801 27.83 -7.01 -61.00
C VAL A 801 27.72 -5.72 -60.16
N ALA A 802 28.41 -5.79 -59.02
CA ALA A 802 29.48 -4.88 -58.52
C ALA A 802 29.34 -3.36 -58.65
N THR A 803 29.40 -2.66 -57.49
CA THR A 803 30.63 -2.01 -56.95
C THR A 803 30.33 -1.50 -55.52
N LYS A 804 30.93 -2.09 -54.48
CA LYS A 804 32.15 -1.63 -53.76
C LYS A 804 32.01 -0.28 -53.04
N SER A 805 31.75 -0.34 -51.73
CA SER A 805 32.68 0.11 -50.66
C SER A 805 32.20 -0.51 -49.34
N SER A 806 32.81 -1.62 -48.92
CA SER A 806 33.78 -1.68 -47.80
C SER A 806 33.22 -1.08 -46.52
N GLY A 807 32.96 -1.81 -45.45
CA GLY A 807 33.43 -3.12 -45.02
C GLY A 807 33.40 -3.05 -43.49
N THR A 808 32.56 -3.85 -42.83
CA THR A 808 32.98 -5.11 -42.17
C THR A 808 34.00 -4.88 -41.06
N SER A 809 33.88 -5.42 -39.86
CA SER A 809 33.06 -6.51 -39.33
C SER A 809 33.65 -6.78 -37.95
N LYS A 810 32.84 -7.22 -36.99
CA LYS A 810 33.04 -8.53 -36.34
C LYS A 810 31.97 -8.76 -35.28
N ASN A 811 31.05 -9.67 -35.64
CA ASN A 811 30.67 -10.86 -34.88
C ASN A 811 31.18 -10.93 -33.43
N ALA A 812 30.30 -11.22 -32.48
CA ALA A 812 29.90 -12.59 -32.16
C ALA A 812 29.30 -12.68 -30.75
N SER A 813 28.13 -13.32 -30.65
CA SER A 813 27.74 -14.19 -29.52
C SER A 813 27.51 -13.47 -28.16
N LYS A 814 26.63 -13.86 -27.23
CA LYS A 814 26.10 -15.14 -26.81
C LYS A 814 24.84 -14.87 -25.97
N TYR A 815 23.84 -15.73 -26.12
CA TYR A 815 23.01 -16.35 -25.07
C TYR A 815 22.35 -15.50 -23.96
N PHE A 816 21.02 -15.50 -24.00
CA PHE A 816 20.13 -16.06 -22.97
C PHE A 816 20.66 -16.13 -21.53
N ARG A 817 19.94 -15.46 -20.63
CA ARG A 817 19.18 -16.17 -19.59
C ARG A 817 17.90 -15.44 -19.27
#